data_AF-A0A3Q2CHZ9-F1
#
_entry.id   AF-A0A3Q2CHZ9-F1
#
_cell.length_a   1.000
_cell.length_b   1.000
_cell.length_c   1.000
_cell.angle_alpha   90.00
_cell.angle_beta   90.00
_cell.angle_gamma   90.00
#
_symmetry.space_group_name_H-M   'P 1'
#
loop_
_entity.id
_entity.type
_entity.pdbx_description
1 polymer ?
#
loop_
_entity_poly.entity_id
_entity_poly.type
_entity_poly.pdbx_seq_one_letter_code
_entity_poly.pdbx_strand_id
1 'polypeptide(L)'
;MSLTVWLLLVALCASGGYGEEEKEAPRSGHVSVVIVGGTGDLARKYLWQGFFQLYVDQVSGGNTFSFYGAGLSPAEKATPVLFEILKAVTCSKDVSQDRCAILKDQFLRLSQYRQLKTLEDYQELAKHIEQQLQQEGMTEAGRLFYLSVPAFAYAGAAEKINSSCRPTGGPWLRVVLEKPFGHDYRSAQVLATELLSALKDEEMYRIDHYLGKQVVSKILPFRIENRKFLDPIWNRHHIERIEIVLKETLDVKGRIAFYDEYGVIRDVLQNHLTEVMTLLTMELPVNVSNSGEVLRNKLEVLHSMLPLGKNQAVIGQYQTYKTEVQQELNKTKEHVTLTPTFAAVLAHIDKAQYEDVPVLLISGKMLDERVGYARVVFKNDVFCLQSQNDDHCKPKQIVFYFGHGCLKYPAVLVSKNLFKPLIVGEWKEVTEHKDISVLGLQISDYYIQTPTTEKEAYTELISHIFAGQKNNFISTENLLASWEVWTPLLSSLKGSFPRIYPGGADNGGMLDVHLRGKEIHYNSEVVIISPDQTGGTSASNFQVMQGKFRSAEMVSAWTEELVERLAADMQEAAEKAVQENGVFHLALSGGSSPLALFHRLVLHHFSFPWRDTHIWMVDERCVPPTEMESNFYNMHKHLLHYVKIPYYNIHPMPVQLNQRLCVEEDGGAQLYEKEIKKLVNGSSFHFVLLGVGYDGHTASLFPGGKLNELGEGLVALTESPVKPHQRMSLTFSAINRARSIAVLVMGKGKHELVTQLSRVQENLEKYPVTGVKPANGRLVWYIDYDALLG
;
A
#
# COMPACT_ATOMS: atom_id res chain seq x y z
N MET A 1 50.34 -63.19 9.00
CA MET A 1 49.17 -62.57 8.31
C MET A 1 48.34 -61.78 9.32
N SER A 2 48.89 -60.71 9.90
CA SER A 2 48.17 -59.83 10.85
C SER A 2 48.88 -58.48 11.00
N LEU A 3 49.26 -57.85 9.88
CA LEU A 3 49.84 -56.50 9.88
C LEU A 3 49.34 -55.62 8.72
N THR A 4 48.73 -56.20 7.70
CA THR A 4 48.24 -55.48 6.50
C THR A 4 46.83 -54.90 6.63
N VAL A 5 46.06 -55.27 7.66
CA VAL A 5 44.67 -54.79 7.85
C VAL A 5 44.61 -53.51 8.70
N TRP A 6 45.63 -53.22 9.50
CA TRP A 6 45.66 -52.02 10.35
C TRP A 6 46.10 -50.74 9.61
N LEU A 7 46.86 -50.87 8.52
CA LEU A 7 47.29 -49.73 7.70
C LEU A 7 46.21 -49.21 6.73
N LEU A 8 45.14 -49.98 6.48
CA LEU A 8 44.03 -49.59 5.60
C LEU A 8 42.91 -48.84 6.33
N LEU A 9 42.80 -48.94 7.66
CA LEU A 9 41.78 -48.23 8.46
C LEU A 9 42.23 -46.83 8.92
N VAL A 10 43.54 -46.56 8.97
CA VAL A 10 44.06 -45.21 9.29
C VAL A 10 44.11 -44.29 8.06
N ALA A 11 44.18 -44.87 6.84
CA ALA A 11 44.19 -44.10 5.58
C ALA A 11 42.79 -43.64 5.12
N LEU A 12 41.70 -44.22 5.64
CA LEU A 12 40.32 -43.84 5.31
C LEU A 12 39.67 -42.88 6.32
N CYS A 13 40.32 -42.57 7.44
CA CYS A 13 39.87 -41.58 8.41
C CYS A 13 40.65 -40.25 8.35
N ALA A 14 41.63 -40.12 7.44
CA ALA A 14 42.43 -38.91 7.25
C ALA A 14 42.05 -38.11 5.98
N SER A 15 40.97 -38.49 5.29
CA SER A 15 40.42 -37.80 4.11
C SER A 15 39.09 -37.07 4.37
N GLY A 16 38.72 -36.91 5.64
CA GLY A 16 37.70 -35.95 6.09
C GLY A 16 38.33 -34.59 6.36
N GLY A 17 39.10 -34.06 5.40
CA GLY A 17 39.61 -32.70 5.48
C GLY A 17 38.40 -31.76 5.40
N TYR A 18 38.10 -31.09 6.51
CA TYR A 18 37.40 -29.82 6.46
C TYR A 18 38.20 -28.95 5.48
N GLY A 19 37.66 -28.78 4.28
CA GLY A 19 38.14 -27.75 3.38
C GLY A 19 37.88 -26.42 4.06
N GLU A 20 38.89 -25.92 4.77
CA GLU A 20 39.04 -24.48 4.89
C GLU A 20 39.10 -23.98 3.45
N GLU A 21 38.02 -23.33 2.99
CA GLU A 21 38.12 -22.42 1.86
C GLU A 21 39.19 -21.39 2.26
N GLU A 22 40.44 -21.67 1.90
CA GLU A 22 41.45 -20.63 1.76
C GLU A 22 40.79 -19.57 0.88
N LYS A 23 40.48 -18.42 1.49
CA LYS A 23 40.10 -17.23 0.76
C LYS A 23 41.23 -16.93 -0.21
N GLU A 24 41.11 -17.37 -1.46
CA GLU A 24 41.91 -16.82 -2.54
C GLU A 24 41.58 -15.33 -2.58
N ALA A 25 42.44 -14.53 -1.95
CA ALA A 25 42.47 -13.10 -2.20
C ALA A 25 42.54 -12.94 -3.73
N PRO A 26 41.68 -12.11 -4.35
CA PRO A 26 41.67 -11.98 -5.80
C PRO A 26 43.10 -11.65 -6.23
N ARG A 27 43.69 -12.53 -7.06
CA ARG A 27 45.02 -12.30 -7.63
C ARG A 27 45.00 -10.91 -8.25
N SER A 28 45.94 -10.06 -7.83
CA SER A 28 46.12 -8.73 -8.42
C SER A 28 46.19 -8.87 -9.93
N GLY A 29 45.26 -8.22 -10.64
CA GLY A 29 45.15 -8.35 -12.08
C GLY A 29 44.16 -7.34 -12.66
N HIS A 30 43.90 -7.45 -13.95
CA HIS A 30 43.06 -6.52 -14.69
C HIS A 30 41.60 -6.94 -14.67
N VAL A 31 40.70 -6.01 -14.36
CA VAL A 31 39.25 -6.24 -14.38
C VAL A 31 38.58 -5.33 -15.40
N SER A 32 37.90 -5.94 -16.37
CA SER A 32 37.08 -5.20 -17.34
C SER A 32 35.64 -5.10 -16.85
N VAL A 33 35.15 -3.88 -16.68
CA VAL A 33 33.78 -3.58 -16.22
C VAL A 33 32.97 -3.04 -17.39
N VAL A 34 31.87 -3.70 -17.72
CA VAL A 34 30.97 -3.33 -18.82
C VAL A 34 29.60 -3.01 -18.24
N ILE A 35 29.12 -1.78 -18.40
CA ILE A 35 27.81 -1.33 -17.93
C ILE A 35 26.88 -1.21 -19.14
N VAL A 36 26.09 -2.25 -19.40
CA VAL A 36 25.09 -2.26 -20.45
C VAL A 36 23.90 -1.41 -19.99
N GLY A 37 23.51 -0.42 -20.80
CA GLY A 37 22.65 0.68 -20.36
C GLY A 37 23.43 1.81 -19.68
N GLY A 38 24.73 1.96 -19.94
CA GLY A 38 25.64 2.87 -19.24
C GLY A 38 25.32 4.37 -19.34
N THR A 39 24.44 4.78 -20.27
CA THR A 39 23.96 6.18 -20.39
C THR A 39 22.57 6.40 -19.78
N GLY A 40 21.94 5.34 -19.27
CA GLY A 40 20.61 5.36 -18.67
C GLY A 40 20.57 5.99 -17.27
N ASP A 41 19.35 6.16 -16.76
CA ASP A 41 19.08 6.86 -15.50
C ASP A 41 19.73 6.21 -14.27
N LEU A 42 19.64 4.88 -14.15
CA LEU A 42 20.24 4.15 -13.02
C LEU A 42 21.77 4.27 -13.04
N ALA A 43 22.38 4.08 -14.21
CA ALA A 43 23.82 4.21 -14.39
C ALA A 43 24.32 5.61 -14.00
N ARG A 44 23.61 6.64 -14.46
CA ARG A 44 23.92 8.05 -14.17
C ARG A 44 23.80 8.40 -12.68
N LYS A 45 22.74 7.93 -12.02
CA LYS A 45 22.46 8.30 -10.63
C LYS A 45 23.31 7.52 -9.62
N TYR A 46 23.64 6.26 -9.91
CA TYR A 46 24.23 5.36 -8.90
C TYR A 46 25.45 4.57 -9.39
N LEU A 47 25.36 3.89 -10.53
CA LEU A 47 26.36 2.86 -10.89
C LEU A 47 27.75 3.46 -11.14
N TRP A 48 27.85 4.55 -11.92
CA TRP A 48 29.15 5.16 -12.20
C TRP A 48 29.82 5.72 -10.94
N GLN A 49 29.04 6.25 -10.00
CA GLN A 49 29.55 6.69 -8.71
C GLN A 49 30.05 5.51 -7.87
N GLY A 50 29.32 4.38 -7.86
CA GLY A 50 29.73 3.17 -7.16
C GLY A 50 30.98 2.51 -7.77
N PHE A 51 31.07 2.43 -9.10
CA PHE A 51 32.25 1.92 -9.78
C PHE A 51 33.46 2.85 -9.67
N PHE A 52 33.25 4.17 -9.63
CA PHE A 52 34.31 5.12 -9.32
C PHE A 52 34.84 4.89 -7.90
N GLN A 53 33.96 4.70 -6.91
CA GLN A 53 34.40 4.40 -5.55
C GLN A 53 35.17 3.06 -5.48
N LEU A 54 34.70 2.01 -6.16
CA LEU A 54 35.43 0.75 -6.29
C LEU A 54 36.83 0.98 -6.87
N TYR A 55 36.95 1.78 -7.93
CA TYR A 55 38.23 2.14 -8.53
C TYR A 55 39.16 2.83 -7.52
N VAL A 56 38.66 3.83 -6.79
CA VAL A 56 39.43 4.55 -5.76
C VAL A 56 39.94 3.59 -4.68
N ASP A 57 39.10 2.66 -4.23
CA ASP A 57 39.42 1.72 -3.15
C ASP A 57 40.42 0.65 -3.60
N GLN A 58 40.35 0.21 -4.85
CA GLN A 58 41.13 -0.94 -5.35
C GLN A 58 42.41 -0.57 -6.11
N VAL A 59 42.51 0.65 -6.66
CA VAL A 59 43.70 1.06 -7.44
C VAL A 59 44.98 1.06 -6.61
N SER A 60 44.86 1.36 -5.30
CA SER A 60 46.01 1.32 -4.38
C SER A 60 46.45 -0.11 -4.04
N GLY A 61 45.58 -1.10 -4.27
CA GLY A 61 45.81 -2.52 -3.99
C GLY A 61 46.45 -3.30 -5.14
N GLY A 62 46.88 -2.64 -6.22
CA GLY A 62 47.54 -3.27 -7.37
C GLY A 62 46.60 -3.81 -8.44
N ASN A 63 45.28 -3.60 -8.32
CA ASN A 63 44.31 -3.95 -9.35
C ASN A 63 44.26 -2.86 -10.43
N THR A 64 44.14 -3.28 -11.69
CA THR A 64 43.94 -2.38 -12.83
C THR A 64 42.55 -2.59 -13.43
N PHE A 65 42.01 -1.56 -14.09
CA PHE A 65 40.63 -1.56 -14.56
C PHE A 65 40.50 -0.95 -15.95
N SER A 66 39.53 -1.44 -16.71
CA SER A 66 38.98 -0.77 -17.88
C SER A 66 37.46 -0.71 -17.75
N PHE A 67 36.87 0.43 -18.06
CA PHE A 67 35.43 0.66 -17.93
C PHE A 67 34.80 0.91 -19.30
N TYR A 68 33.71 0.20 -19.58
CA TYR A 68 32.99 0.30 -20.83
C TYR A 68 31.52 0.64 -20.55
N GLY A 69 31.11 1.87 -20.86
CA GLY A 69 29.70 2.21 -20.97
C GLY A 69 29.15 1.61 -22.26
N ALA A 70 28.04 0.88 -22.19
CA ALA A 70 27.48 0.23 -23.37
C ALA A 70 25.99 0.44 -23.53
N GLY A 71 25.50 0.33 -24.76
CA GLY A 71 24.08 0.47 -25.07
C GLY A 71 23.78 0.32 -26.56
N LEU A 72 22.53 0.51 -26.95
CA LEU A 72 22.08 0.36 -28.34
C LEU A 72 22.45 1.56 -29.23
N SER A 73 22.73 2.72 -28.62
CA SER A 73 23.05 3.94 -29.35
C SER A 73 24.43 3.86 -30.01
N PRO A 74 24.61 4.46 -31.21
CA PRO A 74 25.93 4.60 -31.84
C PRO A 74 26.91 5.37 -30.94
N ALA A 75 28.19 5.00 -31.02
CA ALA A 75 29.23 5.53 -30.15
C ALA A 75 29.41 7.05 -30.27
N GLU A 76 29.22 7.62 -31.46
CA GLU A 76 29.35 9.05 -31.73
C GLU A 76 28.34 9.88 -30.92
N LYS A 77 27.14 9.32 -30.69
CA LYS A 77 26.08 9.98 -29.93
C LYS A 77 26.22 9.76 -28.42
N ALA A 78 26.64 8.57 -28.01
CA ALA A 78 26.63 8.18 -26.61
C ALA A 78 27.92 8.54 -25.85
N THR A 79 29.06 8.63 -26.54
CA THR A 79 30.36 9.00 -25.91
C THR A 79 30.32 10.35 -25.21
N PRO A 80 29.76 11.44 -25.82
CA PRO A 80 29.64 12.73 -25.12
C PRO A 80 28.74 12.65 -23.89
N VAL A 81 27.67 11.86 -23.95
CA VAL A 81 26.74 11.67 -22.82
C VAL A 81 27.45 10.94 -21.68
N LEU A 82 28.17 9.85 -21.98
CA LEU A 82 28.95 9.11 -21.00
C LEU A 82 30.01 10.01 -20.34
N PHE A 83 30.72 10.81 -21.13
CA PHE A 83 31.74 11.73 -20.63
C PHE A 83 31.20 12.73 -19.60
N GLU A 84 30.03 13.32 -19.85
CA GLU A 84 29.39 14.23 -18.89
C GLU A 84 28.91 13.52 -17.61
N ILE A 85 28.46 12.26 -17.72
CA ILE A 85 28.12 11.44 -16.55
C ILE A 85 29.36 11.17 -15.69
N LEU A 86 30.46 10.74 -16.32
CA LEU A 86 31.71 10.41 -15.63
C LEU A 86 32.36 11.63 -14.98
N LYS A 87 32.23 12.82 -15.58
CA LYS A 87 32.67 14.08 -14.95
C LYS A 87 31.96 14.39 -13.64
N ALA A 88 30.70 13.96 -13.51
CA ALA A 88 29.86 14.27 -12.35
C ALA A 88 30.19 13.42 -11.10
N VAL A 89 31.00 12.36 -11.23
CA VAL A 89 31.39 11.54 -10.07
C VAL A 89 32.19 12.34 -9.05
N THR A 90 32.07 11.97 -7.78
CA THR A 90 32.69 12.67 -6.64
C THR A 90 33.47 11.70 -5.77
N CYS A 91 34.53 12.18 -5.12
CA CYS A 91 35.24 11.37 -4.12
C CYS A 91 34.60 11.50 -2.74
N SER A 92 34.85 10.52 -1.87
CA SER A 92 34.57 10.66 -0.45
C SER A 92 35.31 11.85 0.16
N LYS A 93 34.80 12.35 1.30
CA LYS A 93 35.38 13.50 2.01
C LYS A 93 36.80 13.24 2.53
N ASP A 94 37.18 11.98 2.65
CA ASP A 94 38.48 11.55 3.16
C ASP A 94 39.59 11.63 2.10
N VAL A 95 39.23 11.84 0.84
CA VAL A 95 40.18 12.02 -0.27
C VAL A 95 40.41 13.52 -0.51
N SER A 96 41.67 13.96 -0.43
CA SER A 96 42.06 15.34 -0.74
C SER A 96 41.62 15.76 -2.15
N GLN A 97 41.27 17.03 -2.35
CA GLN A 97 40.80 17.56 -3.65
C GLN A 97 41.78 17.28 -4.80
N ASP A 98 43.08 17.46 -4.59
CA ASP A 98 44.10 17.22 -5.63
C ASP A 98 44.15 15.75 -6.06
N ARG A 99 44.19 14.85 -5.07
CA ARG A 99 44.14 13.40 -5.34
C ARG A 99 42.84 13.01 -6.04
N CYS A 100 41.71 13.61 -5.63
CA CYS A 100 40.43 13.36 -6.26
C CYS A 100 40.42 13.77 -7.74
N ALA A 101 40.98 14.95 -8.06
CA ALA A 101 41.08 15.42 -9.44
C ALA A 101 41.91 14.46 -10.32
N ILE A 102 43.04 13.96 -9.80
CA ILE A 102 43.88 12.97 -10.49
C ILE A 102 43.12 11.67 -10.71
N LEU A 103 42.46 11.14 -9.68
CA LEU A 103 41.69 9.89 -9.78
C LEU A 103 40.53 10.00 -10.77
N LYS A 104 39.83 11.14 -10.80
CA LYS A 104 38.76 11.39 -11.77
C LYS A 104 39.28 11.42 -13.21
N ASP A 105 40.39 12.12 -13.43
CA ASP A 105 41.04 12.22 -14.74
C ASP A 105 41.56 10.86 -15.23
N GLN A 106 42.13 10.04 -14.33
CA GLN A 106 42.47 8.65 -14.63
C GLN A 106 41.24 7.81 -14.95
N PHE A 107 40.19 7.88 -14.14
CA PHE A 107 38.95 7.13 -14.36
C PHE A 107 38.30 7.47 -15.70
N LEU A 108 38.31 8.75 -16.09
CA LEU A 108 37.85 9.19 -17.41
C LEU A 108 38.66 8.56 -18.55
N ARG A 109 39.99 8.51 -18.44
CA ARG A 109 40.86 7.86 -19.46
C ARG A 109 40.65 6.36 -19.56
N LEU A 110 40.33 5.70 -18.44
CA LEU A 110 40.05 4.26 -18.39
C LEU A 110 38.64 3.92 -18.89
N SER A 111 37.81 4.93 -19.18
CA SER A 111 36.40 4.74 -19.55
C SER A 111 36.15 5.01 -21.03
N GLN A 112 35.43 4.11 -21.69
CA GLN A 112 35.08 4.23 -23.10
C GLN A 112 33.62 3.83 -23.33
N TYR A 113 33.02 4.30 -24.43
CA TYR A 113 31.70 3.81 -24.85
C TYR A 113 31.81 2.76 -25.96
N ARG A 114 31.00 1.70 -25.89
CA ARG A 114 30.89 0.66 -26.92
C ARG A 114 29.42 0.40 -27.26
N GLN A 115 29.07 0.42 -28.54
CA GLN A 115 27.74 0.00 -28.96
C GLN A 115 27.64 -1.52 -28.80
N LEU A 116 26.58 -2.03 -28.15
CA LEU A 116 26.34 -3.45 -27.95
C LEU A 116 24.89 -3.79 -28.33
N LYS A 117 24.66 -4.08 -29.61
CA LYS A 117 23.35 -4.39 -30.18
C LYS A 117 23.30 -5.80 -30.78
N THR A 118 24.29 -6.16 -31.60
CA THR A 118 24.34 -7.46 -32.31
C THR A 118 25.36 -8.41 -31.69
N LEU A 119 25.46 -9.65 -32.18
CA LEU A 119 26.48 -10.58 -31.69
C LEU A 119 27.89 -10.10 -32.06
N GLU A 120 28.04 -9.54 -33.26
CA GLU A 120 29.29 -9.00 -33.79
C GLU A 120 29.86 -7.91 -32.87
N ASP A 121 29.00 -7.02 -32.36
CA ASP A 121 29.41 -5.98 -31.40
C ASP A 121 30.06 -6.57 -30.13
N TYR A 122 29.52 -7.67 -29.61
CA TYR A 122 30.07 -8.35 -28.42
C TYR A 122 31.39 -9.07 -28.75
N GLN A 123 31.50 -9.64 -29.95
CA GLN A 123 32.75 -10.24 -30.43
C GLN A 123 33.84 -9.19 -30.62
N GLU A 124 33.50 -8.00 -31.13
CA GLU A 124 34.43 -6.87 -31.25
C GLU A 124 34.88 -6.37 -29.88
N LEU A 125 33.96 -6.25 -28.91
CA LEU A 125 34.31 -5.91 -27.53
C LEU A 125 35.28 -6.93 -26.92
N ALA A 126 35.02 -8.24 -27.08
CA ALA A 126 35.89 -9.28 -26.55
C ALA A 126 37.30 -9.22 -27.15
N LYS A 127 37.40 -9.09 -28.48
CA LYS A 127 38.67 -8.91 -29.18
C LYS A 127 39.41 -7.66 -28.71
N HIS A 128 38.68 -6.57 -28.49
CA HIS A 128 39.28 -5.32 -28.00
C HIS A 128 39.88 -5.47 -26.60
N ILE A 129 39.15 -6.10 -25.67
CA ILE A 129 39.64 -6.39 -24.31
C ILE A 129 40.90 -7.25 -24.37
N GLU A 130 40.89 -8.33 -25.17
CA GLU A 130 42.03 -9.23 -25.32
C GLU A 130 43.27 -8.53 -25.91
N GLN A 131 43.07 -7.72 -26.94
CA GLN A 131 44.16 -6.95 -27.56
C GLN A 131 44.75 -5.93 -26.58
N GLN A 132 43.92 -5.25 -25.80
CA GLN A 132 44.39 -4.28 -24.82
C GLN A 132 45.23 -4.96 -23.72
N LEU A 133 44.73 -6.06 -23.17
CA LEU A 133 45.45 -6.86 -22.17
C LEU A 133 46.82 -7.32 -22.68
N GLN A 134 46.89 -7.80 -23.93
CA GLN A 134 48.14 -8.24 -24.55
C GLN A 134 49.12 -7.08 -24.79
N GLN A 135 48.63 -5.94 -25.30
CA GLN A 135 49.46 -4.77 -25.60
C GLN A 135 50.05 -4.15 -24.33
N GLU A 136 49.28 -4.12 -23.24
CA GLU A 136 49.69 -3.53 -21.97
C GLU A 136 50.37 -4.54 -21.03
N GLY A 137 50.53 -5.80 -21.45
CA GLY A 137 51.16 -6.87 -20.66
C GLY A 137 50.40 -7.19 -19.37
N MET A 138 49.08 -7.03 -19.37
CA MET A 138 48.22 -7.22 -18.21
C MET A 138 47.67 -8.65 -18.12
N THR A 139 47.58 -9.18 -16.91
CA THR A 139 46.94 -10.48 -16.65
C THR A 139 45.46 -10.26 -16.32
N GLU A 140 44.57 -10.89 -17.07
CA GLU A 140 43.13 -10.80 -16.82
C GLU A 140 42.76 -11.48 -15.48
N ALA A 141 42.10 -10.75 -14.59
CA ALA A 141 41.54 -11.27 -13.35
C ALA A 141 40.05 -11.60 -13.51
N GLY A 142 39.30 -10.81 -14.28
CA GLY A 142 37.89 -11.10 -14.57
C GLY A 142 37.14 -10.03 -15.35
N ARG A 143 35.92 -10.38 -15.74
CA ARG A 143 34.99 -9.50 -16.46
C ARG A 143 33.68 -9.34 -15.69
N LEU A 144 33.25 -8.10 -15.48
CA LEU A 144 31.99 -7.76 -14.81
C LEU A 144 31.05 -7.10 -15.81
N PHE A 145 29.92 -7.74 -16.11
CA PHE A 145 28.84 -7.18 -16.92
C PHE A 145 27.69 -6.73 -16.03
N TYR A 146 27.42 -5.43 -15.95
CA TYR A 146 26.26 -4.88 -15.27
C TYR A 146 25.13 -4.62 -16.27
N LEU A 147 24.04 -5.38 -16.17
CA LEU A 147 22.88 -5.23 -17.05
C LEU A 147 21.87 -4.24 -16.47
N SER A 148 22.09 -2.94 -16.71
CA SER A 148 21.17 -1.86 -16.37
C SER A 148 20.17 -1.62 -17.51
N VAL A 149 19.48 -2.70 -17.92
CA VAL A 149 18.53 -2.73 -19.04
C VAL A 149 17.22 -3.42 -18.62
N PRO A 150 16.12 -3.25 -19.36
CA PRO A 150 14.87 -3.94 -19.06
C PRO A 150 15.02 -5.47 -19.07
N ALA A 151 14.27 -6.16 -18.20
CA ALA A 151 14.39 -7.61 -17.97
C ALA A 151 14.23 -8.48 -19.22
N PHE A 152 13.42 -8.06 -20.20
CA PHE A 152 13.24 -8.80 -21.46
C PHE A 152 14.55 -8.90 -22.28
N ALA A 153 15.53 -8.04 -22.03
CA ALA A 153 16.81 -8.05 -22.73
C ALA A 153 17.84 -9.00 -22.08
N TYR A 154 17.58 -9.51 -20.87
CA TYR A 154 18.57 -10.28 -20.11
C TYR A 154 18.99 -11.58 -20.80
N ALA A 155 18.03 -12.41 -21.25
CA ALA A 155 18.34 -13.68 -21.90
C ALA A 155 19.23 -13.48 -23.14
N GLY A 156 18.83 -12.57 -24.03
CA GLY A 156 19.58 -12.27 -25.25
C GLY A 156 20.93 -11.59 -25.00
N ALA A 157 21.11 -10.86 -23.89
CA ALA A 157 22.41 -10.32 -23.50
C ALA A 157 23.31 -11.41 -22.90
N ALA A 158 22.75 -12.25 -22.02
CA ALA A 158 23.44 -13.38 -21.40
C ALA A 158 23.98 -14.37 -22.44
N GLU A 159 23.20 -14.69 -23.47
CA GLU A 159 23.62 -15.55 -24.59
C GLU A 159 24.82 -14.97 -25.35
N LYS A 160 24.80 -13.66 -25.67
CA LYS A 160 25.91 -12.97 -26.36
C LYS A 160 27.15 -12.90 -25.47
N ILE A 161 26.99 -12.61 -24.17
CA ILE A 161 28.09 -12.60 -23.20
C ILE A 161 28.72 -13.99 -23.11
N ASN A 162 27.91 -15.04 -22.97
CA ASN A 162 28.37 -16.42 -22.84
C ASN A 162 29.14 -16.88 -24.08
N SER A 163 28.63 -16.59 -25.27
CA SER A 163 29.21 -17.05 -26.54
C SER A 163 30.43 -16.24 -26.98
N SER A 164 30.56 -14.97 -26.58
CA SER A 164 31.58 -14.06 -27.13
C SER A 164 32.51 -13.44 -26.09
N CYS A 165 32.02 -13.11 -24.89
CA CYS A 165 32.77 -12.32 -23.92
C CYS A 165 33.19 -13.10 -22.67
N ARG A 166 32.87 -14.38 -22.55
CA ARG A 166 33.30 -15.22 -21.43
C ARG A 166 34.83 -15.42 -21.47
N PRO A 167 35.57 -15.08 -20.40
CA PRO A 167 37.02 -15.28 -20.37
C PRO A 167 37.36 -16.78 -20.34
N THR A 168 38.52 -17.14 -20.88
CA THR A 168 39.05 -18.51 -20.88
C THR A 168 40.21 -18.64 -19.90
N GLY A 169 40.41 -19.81 -19.30
CA GLY A 169 41.64 -20.10 -18.56
C GLY A 169 41.73 -19.60 -17.10
N GLY A 170 40.60 -19.45 -16.40
CA GLY A 170 40.58 -19.18 -14.95
C GLY A 170 40.06 -17.80 -14.47
N PRO A 171 40.09 -16.70 -15.26
CA PRO A 171 39.47 -15.44 -14.84
C PRO A 171 37.96 -15.60 -14.61
N TRP A 172 37.41 -14.86 -13.66
CA TRP A 172 35.98 -14.96 -13.33
C TRP A 172 35.11 -14.14 -14.28
N LEU A 173 33.87 -14.58 -14.47
CA LEU A 173 32.80 -13.81 -15.10
C LEU A 173 31.73 -13.50 -14.05
N ARG A 174 31.30 -12.25 -13.97
CA ARG A 174 30.19 -11.85 -13.11
C ARG A 174 29.19 -11.02 -13.90
N VAL A 175 27.93 -11.42 -13.87
CA VAL A 175 26.82 -10.75 -14.56
C VAL A 175 25.83 -10.26 -13.52
N VAL A 176 25.63 -8.95 -13.46
CA VAL A 176 24.74 -8.28 -12.52
C VAL A 176 23.42 -8.00 -13.21
N LEU A 177 22.32 -8.36 -12.54
CA LEU A 177 20.96 -8.26 -13.06
C LEU A 177 20.14 -7.39 -12.11
N GLU A 178 19.35 -6.47 -12.67
CA GLU A 178 18.44 -5.61 -11.90
C GLU A 178 17.01 -6.18 -11.85
N LYS A 179 16.28 -5.82 -10.79
CA LYS A 179 14.84 -6.12 -10.73
C LYS A 179 14.12 -5.38 -11.88
N PRO A 180 13.02 -5.93 -12.44
CA PRO A 180 12.24 -7.07 -11.95
C PRO A 180 12.73 -8.45 -12.43
N PHE A 181 12.60 -9.47 -11.57
CA PHE A 181 12.93 -10.87 -11.88
C PHE A 181 11.66 -11.72 -12.04
N GLY A 182 10.89 -11.43 -13.08
CA GLY A 182 9.54 -11.96 -13.27
C GLY A 182 8.47 -11.12 -12.56
N HIS A 183 7.21 -11.49 -12.78
CA HIS A 183 6.02 -10.87 -12.18
C HIS A 183 5.11 -11.89 -11.46
N ASP A 184 5.47 -13.17 -11.53
CA ASP A 184 4.91 -14.30 -10.82
C ASP A 184 5.89 -15.48 -10.88
N TYR A 185 5.56 -16.58 -10.20
CA TYR A 185 6.40 -17.78 -10.19
C TYR A 185 6.72 -18.31 -11.59
N ARG A 186 5.74 -18.36 -12.49
CA ARG A 186 5.93 -18.93 -13.83
C ARG A 186 6.87 -18.08 -14.67
N SER A 187 6.67 -16.77 -14.70
CA SER A 187 7.53 -15.85 -15.44
C SER A 187 8.94 -15.78 -14.86
N ALA A 188 9.09 -15.87 -13.54
CA ALA A 188 10.39 -15.98 -12.88
C ALA A 188 11.10 -17.29 -13.25
N GLN A 189 10.38 -18.41 -13.30
CA GLN A 189 10.92 -19.71 -13.70
C GLN A 189 11.38 -19.73 -15.17
N VAL A 190 10.62 -19.11 -16.08
CA VAL A 190 11.02 -18.95 -17.49
C VAL A 190 12.30 -18.14 -17.58
N LEU A 191 12.34 -16.95 -16.97
CA LEU A 191 13.53 -16.09 -16.95
C LEU A 191 14.75 -16.81 -16.35
N ALA A 192 14.56 -17.53 -15.25
CA ALA A 192 15.62 -18.31 -14.61
C ALA A 192 16.16 -19.40 -15.53
N THR A 193 15.27 -20.13 -16.23
CA THR A 193 15.66 -21.19 -17.16
C THR A 193 16.45 -20.64 -18.35
N GLU A 194 16.02 -19.52 -18.93
CA GLU A 194 16.71 -18.86 -20.03
C GLU A 194 18.10 -18.38 -19.60
N LEU A 195 18.21 -17.75 -18.42
CA LEU A 195 19.49 -17.29 -17.89
C LEU A 195 20.45 -18.44 -17.58
N LEU A 196 19.96 -19.53 -16.97
CA LEU A 196 20.76 -20.72 -16.65
C LEU A 196 21.25 -21.47 -17.89
N SER A 197 20.63 -21.26 -19.05
CA SER A 197 21.13 -21.82 -20.32
C SER A 197 22.42 -21.16 -20.80
N ALA A 198 22.72 -19.94 -20.32
CA ALA A 198 23.88 -19.16 -20.74
C ALA A 198 24.88 -18.84 -19.60
N LEU A 199 24.42 -18.74 -18.36
CA LEU A 199 25.22 -18.33 -17.21
C LEU A 199 25.09 -19.34 -16.07
N LYS A 200 26.16 -19.51 -15.31
CA LYS A 200 26.12 -20.31 -14.07
C LYS A 200 25.55 -19.47 -12.93
N ASP A 201 24.95 -20.09 -11.92
CA ASP A 201 24.34 -19.34 -10.80
C ASP A 201 25.39 -18.55 -10.00
N GLU A 202 26.61 -19.10 -9.84
CA GLU A 202 27.73 -18.40 -9.21
C GLU A 202 28.20 -17.17 -9.99
N GLU A 203 27.86 -17.06 -11.28
CA GLU A 203 28.20 -15.91 -12.13
C GLU A 203 27.14 -14.81 -12.02
N MET A 204 25.91 -15.12 -11.59
CA MET A 204 24.78 -14.19 -11.58
C MET A 204 24.61 -13.45 -10.25
N TYR A 205 24.54 -12.12 -10.28
CA TYR A 205 24.33 -11.26 -9.11
C TYR A 205 23.02 -10.51 -9.30
N ARG A 206 21.94 -11.02 -8.70
CA ARG A 206 20.61 -10.41 -8.77
C ARG A 206 20.48 -9.36 -7.67
N ILE A 207 20.30 -8.12 -8.08
CA ILE A 207 20.28 -6.96 -7.19
C ILE A 207 18.93 -6.83 -6.49
N ASP A 208 19.01 -6.80 -5.17
CA ASP A 208 18.09 -6.06 -4.33
C ASP A 208 18.89 -5.00 -3.56
N HIS A 209 18.73 -3.74 -3.95
CA HIS A 209 19.49 -2.63 -3.36
C HIS A 209 19.24 -2.44 -1.85
N TYR A 210 18.16 -2.99 -1.27
CA TYR A 210 17.96 -2.91 0.19
C TYR A 210 19.00 -3.75 0.92
N LEU A 211 19.48 -4.86 0.36
CA LEU A 211 20.56 -5.65 0.94
C LEU A 211 21.88 -4.86 1.03
N GLY A 212 22.06 -3.86 0.16
CA GLY A 212 23.20 -2.92 0.20
C GLY A 212 23.08 -1.81 1.24
N LYS A 213 21.90 -1.57 1.84
CA LYS A 213 21.76 -0.55 2.89
C LYS A 213 22.54 -1.01 4.13
N GLN A 214 23.44 -0.17 4.62
CA GLN A 214 24.34 -0.51 5.74
C GLN A 214 23.59 -1.07 6.96
N VAL A 215 22.42 -0.53 7.30
CA VAL A 215 21.62 -1.03 8.43
C VAL A 215 20.98 -2.40 8.18
N VAL A 216 20.62 -2.72 6.94
CA VAL A 216 20.09 -4.04 6.56
C VAL A 216 21.23 -5.07 6.57
N SER A 217 22.37 -4.71 5.98
CA SER A 217 23.61 -5.51 6.05
C SER A 217 24.09 -5.73 7.51
N LYS A 218 23.73 -4.84 8.45
CA LYS A 218 24.08 -4.97 9.88
C LYS A 218 23.17 -5.94 10.64
N ILE A 219 22.04 -6.39 10.11
CA ILE A 219 21.09 -7.26 10.84
C ILE A 219 21.76 -8.54 11.36
N LEU A 220 22.46 -9.30 10.50
CA LEU A 220 23.10 -10.56 10.94
C LEU A 220 24.31 -10.34 11.85
N PRO A 221 25.28 -9.44 11.51
CA PRO A 221 26.36 -9.15 12.42
C PRO A 221 25.86 -8.67 13.78
N PHE A 222 24.83 -7.82 13.82
CA PHE A 222 24.23 -7.37 15.09
C PHE A 222 23.68 -8.53 15.92
N ARG A 223 22.93 -9.45 15.29
CA ARG A 223 22.37 -10.62 15.99
C ARG A 223 23.47 -11.53 16.56
N ILE A 224 24.58 -11.69 15.83
CA ILE A 224 25.72 -12.54 16.24
C ILE A 224 26.56 -11.87 17.32
N GLU A 225 26.90 -10.59 17.15
CA GLU A 225 27.65 -9.81 18.13
C GLU A 225 26.92 -9.80 19.48
N ASN A 226 25.59 -9.71 19.46
CA ASN A 226 24.76 -9.64 20.66
C ASN A 226 24.12 -10.97 21.06
N ARG A 227 24.63 -12.10 20.52
CA ARG A 227 24.07 -13.45 20.71
C ARG A 227 23.82 -13.81 22.17
N LYS A 228 24.74 -13.46 23.07
CA LYS A 228 24.62 -13.69 24.52
C LYS A 228 23.33 -13.11 25.12
N PHE A 229 22.88 -11.96 24.62
CA PHE A 229 21.67 -11.30 25.08
C PHE A 229 20.43 -11.71 24.29
N LEU A 230 20.59 -12.02 22.99
CA LEU A 230 19.49 -12.30 22.08
C LEU A 230 18.99 -13.74 22.12
N ASP A 231 19.87 -14.75 22.22
CA ASP A 231 19.47 -16.16 22.20
C ASP A 231 18.33 -16.51 23.19
N PRO A 232 18.33 -16.00 24.44
CA PRO A 232 17.25 -16.28 25.39
C PRO A 232 15.90 -15.66 25.01
N ILE A 233 15.89 -14.54 24.29
CA ILE A 233 14.70 -13.72 24.02
C ILE A 233 14.26 -13.73 22.55
N TRP A 234 15.04 -14.28 21.62
CA TRP A 234 14.71 -14.29 20.20
C TRP A 234 13.82 -15.49 19.83
N ASN A 235 12.64 -15.57 20.43
CA ASN A 235 11.71 -16.69 20.26
C ASN A 235 10.26 -16.27 20.57
N ARG A 236 9.29 -17.10 20.18
CA ARG A 236 7.83 -16.91 20.37
C ARG A 236 7.37 -16.59 21.79
N HIS A 237 8.14 -16.97 22.82
CA HIS A 237 7.76 -16.69 24.19
C HIS A 237 7.98 -15.22 24.54
N HIS A 238 8.94 -14.56 23.89
CA HIS A 238 9.36 -13.20 24.20
C HIS A 238 9.06 -12.20 23.08
N ILE A 239 9.07 -12.62 21.82
CA ILE A 239 8.69 -11.77 20.70
C ILE A 239 7.17 -11.69 20.64
N GLU A 240 6.63 -10.47 20.64
CA GLU A 240 5.22 -10.20 20.44
C GLU A 240 4.88 -10.20 18.95
N ARG A 241 5.67 -9.45 18.15
CA ARG A 241 5.49 -9.33 16.70
C ARG A 241 6.73 -8.76 16.01
N ILE A 242 6.80 -8.96 14.70
CA ILE A 242 7.83 -8.39 13.83
C ILE A 242 7.13 -7.48 12.81
N GLU A 243 7.68 -6.30 12.59
CA GLU A 243 7.13 -5.35 11.63
C GLU A 243 8.21 -4.82 10.70
N ILE A 244 7.94 -4.82 9.41
CA ILE A 244 8.85 -4.33 8.38
C ILE A 244 8.04 -3.39 7.51
N VAL A 245 8.37 -2.11 7.59
CA VAL A 245 7.54 -1.02 7.09
C VAL A 245 8.36 -0.14 6.17
N LEU A 246 7.83 0.15 4.98
CA LEU A 246 8.37 1.13 4.05
C LEU A 246 7.27 2.10 3.58
N LYS A 247 7.31 3.33 4.08
CA LYS A 247 6.38 4.39 3.72
C LYS A 247 7.05 5.39 2.79
N GLU A 248 6.33 5.79 1.74
CA GLU A 248 6.76 6.82 0.80
C GLU A 248 5.70 7.93 0.68
N THR A 249 6.14 9.18 0.65
CA THR A 249 5.28 10.34 0.46
C THR A 249 5.02 10.68 -1.00
N LEU A 250 5.81 10.11 -1.92
CA LEU A 250 5.73 10.41 -3.35
C LEU A 250 4.61 9.60 -4.02
N ASP A 251 4.03 10.17 -5.06
CA ASP A 251 3.11 9.51 -5.98
C ASP A 251 3.89 8.64 -6.99
N VAL A 252 3.16 8.06 -7.94
CA VAL A 252 3.69 7.16 -8.98
C VAL A 252 3.89 7.88 -10.32
N LYS A 253 3.65 9.20 -10.39
CA LYS A 253 3.65 9.94 -11.66
C LYS A 253 4.97 9.80 -12.41
N GLY A 254 4.86 9.72 -13.74
CA GLY A 254 5.97 9.47 -14.66
C GLY A 254 6.45 8.03 -14.70
N ARG A 255 5.90 7.14 -13.86
CA ARG A 255 6.19 5.69 -13.85
C ARG A 255 4.93 4.83 -13.91
N ILE A 256 3.78 5.42 -14.23
CA ILE A 256 2.49 4.74 -14.19
C ILE A 256 2.45 3.52 -15.12
N ALA A 257 3.01 3.63 -16.34
CA ALA A 257 3.03 2.52 -17.31
C ALA A 257 3.69 1.25 -16.76
N PHE A 258 4.75 1.41 -15.95
CA PHE A 258 5.41 0.28 -15.29
C PHE A 258 4.66 -0.14 -14.02
N TYR A 259 4.29 0.83 -13.18
CA TYR A 259 3.74 0.54 -11.87
C TYR A 259 2.34 -0.09 -11.93
N ASP A 260 1.52 0.27 -12.92
CA ASP A 260 0.16 -0.26 -13.07
C ASP A 260 0.13 -1.75 -13.44
N GLU A 261 1.23 -2.29 -13.97
CA GLU A 261 1.38 -3.73 -14.20
C GLU A 261 1.91 -4.47 -12.95
N TYR A 262 2.67 -3.76 -12.09
CA TYR A 262 3.39 -4.36 -10.96
C TYR A 262 2.64 -4.26 -9.64
N GLY A 263 2.22 -3.05 -9.26
CA GLY A 263 1.68 -2.71 -7.95
C GLY A 263 2.69 -2.81 -6.81
N VAL A 264 2.31 -2.29 -5.65
CA VAL A 264 3.20 -2.19 -4.47
C VAL A 264 3.72 -3.55 -3.98
N ILE A 265 2.93 -4.62 -4.13
CA ILE A 265 3.30 -5.97 -3.67
C ILE A 265 4.54 -6.47 -4.42
N ARG A 266 4.58 -6.31 -5.75
CA ARG A 266 5.75 -6.72 -6.55
C ARG A 266 6.88 -5.70 -6.48
N ASP A 267 6.56 -4.41 -6.38
CA ASP A 267 7.58 -3.37 -6.36
C ASP A 267 8.44 -3.40 -5.09
N VAL A 268 7.83 -3.74 -3.93
CA VAL A 268 8.47 -3.63 -2.61
C VAL A 268 8.33 -4.86 -1.72
N LEU A 269 7.13 -5.45 -1.57
CA LEU A 269 6.91 -6.49 -0.56
C LEU A 269 7.61 -7.81 -0.93
N GLN A 270 7.43 -8.26 -2.18
CA GLN A 270 7.97 -9.53 -2.69
C GLN A 270 9.50 -9.59 -2.68
N ASN A 271 10.16 -8.43 -2.80
CA ASN A 271 11.62 -8.31 -2.81
C ASN A 271 12.13 -7.74 -1.48
N HIS A 272 12.17 -6.42 -1.35
CA HIS A 272 12.85 -5.68 -0.29
C HIS A 272 12.44 -6.13 1.11
N LEU A 273 11.13 -6.17 1.39
CA LEU A 273 10.66 -6.49 2.74
C LEU A 273 10.80 -7.99 3.04
N THR A 274 10.65 -8.84 2.02
CA THR A 274 10.88 -10.29 2.14
C THR A 274 12.34 -10.58 2.47
N GLU A 275 13.30 -9.93 1.82
CA GLU A 275 14.73 -10.08 2.13
C GLU A 275 15.07 -9.62 3.55
N VAL A 276 14.51 -8.50 4.01
CA VAL A 276 14.71 -8.04 5.40
C VAL A 276 14.09 -9.03 6.40
N MET A 277 12.92 -9.59 6.09
CA MET A 277 12.27 -10.60 6.92
C MET A 277 13.13 -11.84 7.07
N THR A 278 13.70 -12.37 5.98
CA THR A 278 14.55 -13.56 6.07
C THR A 278 15.77 -13.30 6.94
N LEU A 279 16.40 -12.13 6.86
CA LEU A 279 17.53 -11.76 7.72
C LEU A 279 17.17 -11.68 9.22
N LEU A 280 15.96 -11.21 9.55
CA LEU A 280 15.48 -11.14 10.93
C LEU A 280 15.12 -12.51 11.51
N THR A 281 14.61 -13.41 10.67
CA THR A 281 13.94 -14.63 11.13
C THR A 281 14.75 -15.91 10.90
N MET A 282 15.71 -15.90 9.97
CA MET A 282 16.52 -17.09 9.72
C MET A 282 17.38 -17.48 10.92
N GLU A 283 17.74 -18.76 10.95
CA GLU A 283 18.74 -19.27 11.88
C GLU A 283 20.09 -18.59 11.62
N LEU A 284 20.81 -18.28 12.70
CA LEU A 284 22.11 -17.63 12.59
C LEU A 284 23.12 -18.58 11.97
N PRO A 285 23.80 -18.18 10.88
CA PRO A 285 24.88 -19.00 10.32
C PRO A 285 26.02 -19.10 11.33
N VAL A 286 26.71 -20.24 11.35
CA VAL A 286 27.95 -20.40 12.14
C VAL A 286 29.00 -19.39 11.66
N ASN A 287 29.06 -19.16 10.35
CA ASN A 287 29.91 -18.15 9.75
C ASN A 287 29.12 -17.27 8.76
N VAL A 288 28.91 -16.00 9.12
CA VAL A 288 28.20 -15.01 8.27
C VAL A 288 28.90 -14.73 6.94
N SER A 289 30.19 -15.03 6.84
CA SER A 289 30.95 -14.91 5.59
C SER A 289 30.69 -16.07 4.63
N ASN A 290 30.13 -17.19 5.11
CA ASN A 290 29.76 -18.31 4.25
C ASN A 290 28.44 -17.98 3.54
N SER A 291 28.56 -17.57 2.27
CA SER A 291 27.39 -17.17 1.48
C SER A 291 26.42 -18.33 1.23
N GLY A 292 26.92 -19.56 1.08
CA GLY A 292 26.08 -20.75 0.88
C GLY A 292 25.21 -21.05 2.10
N GLU A 293 25.78 -20.92 3.31
CA GLU A 293 25.03 -21.10 4.56
C GLU A 293 23.95 -20.02 4.72
N VAL A 294 24.28 -18.74 4.45
CA VAL A 294 23.31 -17.64 4.49
C VAL A 294 22.15 -17.88 3.52
N LEU A 295 22.44 -18.22 2.27
CA LEU A 295 21.42 -18.45 1.24
C LEU A 295 20.54 -19.66 1.55
N ARG A 296 21.10 -20.72 2.13
CA ARG A 296 20.34 -21.90 2.59
C ARG A 296 19.42 -21.54 3.75
N ASN A 297 19.91 -20.81 4.75
CA ASN A 297 19.09 -20.41 5.90
C ASN A 297 17.95 -19.46 5.51
N LYS A 298 18.17 -18.58 4.52
CA LYS A 298 17.09 -17.77 3.90
C LYS A 298 16.05 -18.65 3.21
N LEU A 299 16.50 -19.62 2.41
CA LEU A 299 15.63 -20.56 1.68
C LEU A 299 14.75 -21.37 2.64
N GLU A 300 15.31 -21.85 3.74
CA GLU A 300 14.55 -22.57 4.77
C GLU A 300 13.44 -21.72 5.40
N VAL A 301 13.66 -20.42 5.59
CA VAL A 301 12.60 -19.52 6.07
C VAL A 301 11.48 -19.43 5.03
N LEU A 302 11.81 -19.20 3.76
CA LEU A 302 10.83 -19.08 2.68
C LEU A 302 9.98 -20.34 2.54
N HIS A 303 10.59 -21.52 2.58
CA HIS A 303 9.86 -22.81 2.56
C HIS A 303 9.00 -23.06 3.81
N SER A 304 9.35 -22.42 4.93
CA SER A 304 8.57 -22.53 6.18
C SER A 304 7.45 -21.49 6.28
N MET A 305 7.28 -20.60 5.29
CA MET A 305 6.20 -19.61 5.32
C MET A 305 4.85 -20.28 5.11
N LEU A 306 3.86 -19.93 5.94
CA LEU A 306 2.49 -20.34 5.68
C LEU A 306 1.95 -19.66 4.41
N PRO A 307 1.08 -20.34 3.64
CA PRO A 307 0.54 -19.79 2.39
C PRO A 307 -0.14 -18.43 2.61
N LEU A 308 0.15 -17.48 1.71
CA LEU A 308 -0.48 -16.17 1.70
C LEU A 308 -1.71 -16.18 0.77
N GLY A 309 -2.88 -15.88 1.32
CA GLY A 309 -4.12 -15.66 0.57
C GLY A 309 -4.72 -14.29 0.86
N LYS A 310 -5.89 -14.01 0.27
CA LYS A 310 -6.57 -12.70 0.40
C LYS A 310 -6.81 -12.27 1.86
N ASN A 311 -6.99 -13.22 2.79
CA ASN A 311 -7.23 -12.92 4.22
C ASN A 311 -5.94 -12.53 4.96
N GLN A 312 -4.77 -12.75 4.34
CA GLN A 312 -3.46 -12.36 4.86
C GLN A 312 -3.01 -11.00 4.31
N ALA A 313 -3.86 -10.28 3.56
CA ALA A 313 -3.52 -8.96 3.05
C ALA A 313 -4.69 -7.99 3.09
N VAL A 314 -4.39 -6.73 3.38
CA VAL A 314 -5.25 -5.60 3.01
C VAL A 314 -4.55 -4.75 1.96
N ILE A 315 -5.33 -4.21 1.02
CA ILE A 315 -4.83 -3.41 -0.11
C ILE A 315 -5.52 -2.06 -0.19
N GLY A 316 -4.79 -1.04 -0.64
CA GLY A 316 -5.27 0.33 -0.77
C GLY A 316 -4.74 1.02 -2.03
N GLN A 317 -5.43 2.08 -2.48
CA GLN A 317 -5.06 2.89 -3.63
C GLN A 317 -5.34 4.37 -3.31
N TYR A 318 -4.35 5.26 -3.49
CA TYR A 318 -4.56 6.67 -3.23
C TYR A 318 -5.51 7.27 -4.27
N GLN A 319 -6.32 8.24 -3.84
CA GLN A 319 -7.48 8.74 -4.57
C GLN A 319 -7.16 9.26 -5.98
N THR A 320 -6.01 9.92 -6.16
CA THR A 320 -5.63 10.50 -7.47
C THR A 320 -5.06 9.47 -8.46
N TYR A 321 -4.75 8.24 -8.04
CA TYR A 321 -4.07 7.24 -8.88
C TYR A 321 -4.88 6.89 -10.14
N LYS A 322 -6.20 6.75 -10.02
CA LYS A 322 -7.08 6.49 -11.18
C LYS A 322 -6.94 7.57 -12.25
N THR A 323 -6.93 8.84 -11.83
CA THR A 323 -6.78 9.97 -12.76
C THR A 323 -5.39 10.00 -13.39
N GLU A 324 -4.36 9.65 -12.64
CA GLU A 324 -2.97 9.55 -13.15
C GLU A 324 -2.85 8.45 -14.21
N VAL A 325 -3.46 7.28 -14.00
CA VAL A 325 -3.57 6.20 -15.01
C VAL A 325 -4.28 6.66 -16.27
N GLN A 326 -5.40 7.37 -16.12
CA GLN A 326 -6.16 7.87 -17.27
C GLN A 326 -5.35 8.87 -18.10
N GLN A 327 -4.59 9.75 -17.45
CA GLN A 327 -3.78 10.77 -18.10
C GLN A 327 -2.53 10.18 -18.76
N GLU A 328 -1.73 9.40 -18.03
CA GLU A 328 -0.44 8.91 -18.55
C GLU A 328 -0.59 7.77 -19.57
N LEU A 329 -1.63 6.93 -19.43
CA LEU A 329 -1.86 5.79 -20.33
C LEU A 329 -2.95 6.05 -21.38
N ASN A 330 -3.44 7.30 -21.49
CA ASN A 330 -4.52 7.69 -22.39
C ASN A 330 -5.75 6.76 -22.32
N LYS A 331 -6.16 6.40 -21.09
CA LYS A 331 -7.33 5.52 -20.86
C LYS A 331 -8.61 6.34 -20.76
N THR A 332 -9.75 5.71 -21.07
CA THR A 332 -11.06 6.37 -20.97
C THR A 332 -11.39 6.72 -19.52
N LYS A 333 -12.29 7.70 -19.31
CA LYS A 333 -12.76 8.08 -17.96
C LYS A 333 -13.43 6.92 -17.19
N GLU A 334 -13.94 5.94 -17.93
CA GLU A 334 -14.56 4.71 -17.41
C GLU A 334 -13.55 3.65 -16.97
N HIS A 335 -12.27 3.77 -17.36
CA HIS A 335 -11.26 2.80 -16.97
C HIS A 335 -11.05 2.78 -15.46
N VAL A 336 -11.15 1.58 -14.87
CA VAL A 336 -10.89 1.31 -13.45
C VAL A 336 -9.58 0.53 -13.34
N THR A 337 -8.65 1.05 -12.55
CA THR A 337 -7.44 0.34 -12.16
C THR A 337 -7.62 -0.26 -10.77
N LEU A 338 -7.29 -1.54 -10.61
CA LEU A 338 -7.31 -2.25 -9.33
C LEU A 338 -5.92 -2.34 -8.70
N THR A 339 -4.93 -1.63 -9.27
CA THR A 339 -3.55 -1.73 -8.84
C THR A 339 -3.37 -1.17 -7.42
N PRO A 340 -2.89 -1.97 -6.47
CA PRO A 340 -2.67 -1.49 -5.12
C PRO A 340 -1.45 -0.57 -5.06
N THR A 341 -1.62 0.63 -4.50
CA THR A 341 -0.52 1.55 -4.16
C THR A 341 -0.17 1.51 -2.67
N PHE A 342 -0.95 0.78 -1.86
CA PHE A 342 -0.68 0.41 -0.47
C PHE A 342 -1.02 -1.07 -0.27
N ALA A 343 -0.23 -1.77 0.53
CA ALA A 343 -0.54 -3.10 1.02
C ALA A 343 0.06 -3.33 2.41
N ALA A 344 -0.69 -4.01 3.26
CA ALA A 344 -0.19 -4.60 4.50
C ALA A 344 -0.45 -6.11 4.46
N VAL A 345 0.59 -6.90 4.64
CA VAL A 345 0.57 -8.36 4.53
C VAL A 345 1.02 -8.98 5.85
N LEU A 346 0.23 -9.94 6.33
CA LEU A 346 0.48 -10.71 7.53
C LEU A 346 1.05 -12.08 7.16
N ALA A 347 2.34 -12.27 7.41
CA ALA A 347 3.02 -13.54 7.25
C ALA A 347 3.19 -14.28 8.58
N HIS A 348 3.27 -15.59 8.50
CA HIS A 348 3.60 -16.49 9.61
C HIS A 348 4.63 -17.52 9.15
N ILE A 349 5.54 -17.89 10.04
CA ILE A 349 6.60 -18.85 9.78
C ILE A 349 6.33 -20.10 10.62
N ASP A 350 6.19 -21.25 9.96
CA ASP A 350 5.95 -22.56 10.57
C ASP A 350 7.26 -23.18 11.10
N LYS A 351 7.92 -22.45 12.00
CA LYS A 351 9.04 -22.94 12.80
C LYS A 351 8.71 -22.72 14.27
N ALA A 352 9.07 -23.68 15.14
CA ALA A 352 8.79 -23.62 16.58
C ALA A 352 9.28 -22.31 17.24
N GLN A 353 10.35 -21.71 16.71
CA GLN A 353 10.88 -20.43 17.19
C GLN A 353 9.93 -19.24 16.99
N TYR A 354 9.08 -19.27 15.96
CA TYR A 354 8.19 -18.16 15.56
C TYR A 354 6.72 -18.55 15.45
N GLU A 355 6.34 -19.72 15.95
CA GLU A 355 4.96 -20.17 15.95
C GLU A 355 4.06 -19.12 16.62
N ASP A 356 2.99 -18.74 15.91
CA ASP A 356 2.04 -17.68 16.24
C ASP A 356 2.62 -16.26 16.43
N VAL A 357 3.87 -16.03 16.05
CA VAL A 357 4.44 -14.67 15.97
C VAL A 357 4.04 -14.03 14.63
N PRO A 358 3.23 -12.95 14.63
CA PRO A 358 2.85 -12.29 13.39
C PRO A 358 4.02 -11.47 12.83
N VAL A 359 4.25 -11.60 11.52
CA VAL A 359 5.21 -10.81 10.76
C VAL A 359 4.45 -9.89 9.80
N LEU A 360 4.50 -8.59 10.05
CA LEU A 360 3.82 -7.58 9.23
C LEU A 360 4.77 -6.97 8.20
N LEU A 361 4.37 -7.01 6.93
CA LEU A 361 5.08 -6.42 5.80
C LEU A 361 4.19 -5.31 5.23
N ILE A 362 4.58 -4.04 5.38
CA ILE A 362 3.73 -2.90 5.03
C ILE A 362 4.48 -1.96 4.09
N SER A 363 3.85 -1.62 2.96
CA SER A 363 4.37 -0.57 2.10
C SER A 363 3.27 0.23 1.42
N GLY A 364 3.54 1.49 1.10
CA GLY A 364 2.67 2.29 0.26
C GLY A 364 3.25 3.61 -0.23
N LYS A 365 2.59 4.16 -1.23
CA LYS A 365 2.83 5.50 -1.81
C LYS A 365 1.89 6.52 -1.19
N MET A 366 2.16 7.82 -1.37
CA MET A 366 1.30 8.90 -0.86
C MET A 366 0.92 8.70 0.63
N LEU A 367 1.87 8.29 1.46
CA LEU A 367 1.69 8.16 2.90
C LEU A 367 2.07 9.46 3.62
N ASP A 368 1.76 9.52 4.91
CA ASP A 368 1.93 10.67 5.80
C ASP A 368 3.39 11.08 6.01
N GLU A 369 4.33 10.13 5.89
CA GLU A 369 5.76 10.38 5.99
C GLU A 369 6.56 9.41 5.14
N ARG A 370 7.83 9.77 4.87
CA ARG A 370 8.80 8.88 4.23
C ARG A 370 9.63 8.23 5.32
N VAL A 371 9.40 6.96 5.61
CA VAL A 371 10.15 6.22 6.63
C VAL A 371 10.31 4.76 6.25
N GLY A 372 11.43 4.14 6.60
CA GLY A 372 11.66 2.72 6.42
C GLY A 372 12.29 2.14 7.68
N TYR A 373 11.75 1.04 8.19
CA TYR A 373 12.32 0.34 9.33
C TYR A 373 11.92 -1.13 9.36
N ALA A 374 12.71 -1.92 10.07
CA ALA A 374 12.36 -3.26 10.50
C ALA A 374 12.48 -3.31 12.02
N ARG A 375 11.43 -3.73 12.73
CA ARG A 375 11.45 -3.80 14.19
C ARG A 375 10.95 -5.12 14.73
N VAL A 376 11.56 -5.54 15.83
CA VAL A 376 11.13 -6.68 16.65
C VAL A 376 10.61 -6.11 17.96
N VAL A 377 9.32 -6.34 18.22
CA VAL A 377 8.65 -5.90 19.45
C VAL A 377 8.56 -7.09 20.40
N PHE A 378 9.01 -6.91 21.63
CA PHE A 378 9.00 -7.93 22.66
C PHE A 378 7.79 -7.74 23.58
N LYS A 379 7.25 -8.86 24.06
CA LYS A 379 6.17 -8.90 25.04
C LYS A 379 6.59 -8.20 26.32
N ASN A 380 5.63 -7.57 26.96
CA ASN A 380 5.83 -6.98 28.28
C ASN A 380 4.96 -7.69 29.31
N ASP A 381 5.57 -8.57 30.10
CA ASP A 381 4.89 -9.31 31.17
C ASP A 381 4.76 -8.49 32.48
N VAL A 382 5.04 -7.18 32.42
CA VAL A 382 4.99 -6.27 33.56
C VAL A 382 3.67 -5.49 33.56
N PHE A 383 2.89 -5.63 34.63
CA PHE A 383 1.66 -4.88 34.86
C PHE A 383 1.92 -3.64 35.71
N CYS A 384 1.83 -2.47 35.08
CA CYS A 384 2.17 -1.21 35.71
C CYS A 384 0.97 -0.53 36.36
N LEU A 385 0.88 -0.64 37.69
CA LEU A 385 -0.28 -0.18 38.47
C LEU A 385 -0.23 1.31 38.87
N GLN A 386 0.97 1.91 38.98
CA GLN A 386 1.14 3.24 39.58
C GLN A 386 1.61 4.32 38.59
N SER A 387 2.45 3.98 37.61
CA SER A 387 2.94 4.90 36.58
C SER A 387 3.15 4.14 35.28
N GLN A 388 2.55 4.61 34.18
CA GLN A 388 2.81 4.07 32.86
C GLN A 388 4.16 4.54 32.27
N ASN A 389 4.82 5.51 32.92
CA ASN A 389 6.10 6.07 32.47
C ASN A 389 7.33 5.40 33.10
N ASP A 390 7.16 4.40 33.97
CA ASP A 390 8.28 3.61 34.48
C ASP A 390 8.96 2.85 33.33
N ASP A 391 10.28 2.74 33.36
CA ASP A 391 11.08 2.13 32.30
C ASP A 391 10.69 0.67 32.03
N HIS A 392 10.12 -0.02 33.02
CA HIS A 392 9.63 -1.39 32.87
C HIS A 392 8.31 -1.48 32.09
N CYS A 393 7.56 -0.39 31.99
CA CYS A 393 6.25 -0.31 31.33
C CYS A 393 6.36 0.07 29.86
N LYS A 394 7.49 0.68 29.48
CA LYS A 394 7.77 1.12 28.12
C LYS A 394 7.92 -0.08 27.17
N PRO A 395 7.44 0.03 25.91
CA PRO A 395 7.68 -0.97 24.89
C PRO A 395 9.16 -1.40 24.80
N LYS A 396 9.38 -2.71 24.72
CA LYS A 396 10.70 -3.30 24.50
C LYS A 396 10.83 -3.59 23.00
N GLN A 397 11.77 -2.93 22.32
CA GLN A 397 11.93 -3.12 20.88
C GLN A 397 13.38 -2.96 20.41
N ILE A 398 13.69 -3.66 19.32
CA ILE A 398 14.90 -3.47 18.52
C ILE A 398 14.47 -2.99 17.15
N VAL A 399 15.02 -1.87 16.69
CA VAL A 399 14.64 -1.20 15.43
C VAL A 399 15.87 -1.04 14.54
N PHE A 400 15.81 -1.61 13.34
CA PHE A 400 16.72 -1.36 12.24
C PHE A 400 16.12 -0.29 11.34
N TYR A 401 16.59 0.94 11.47
CA TYR A 401 16.02 2.13 10.86
C TYR A 401 16.77 2.55 9.60
N PHE A 402 16.08 2.69 8.46
CA PHE A 402 16.69 2.77 7.12
C PHE A 402 17.20 4.16 6.70
N GLY A 403 16.93 5.20 7.49
CA GLY A 403 17.58 6.51 7.33
C GLY A 403 16.71 7.68 6.85
N HIS A 404 15.39 7.56 6.91
CA HIS A 404 14.46 8.67 6.61
C HIS A 404 13.68 9.13 7.84
N GLY A 405 12.45 9.61 7.69
CA GLY A 405 11.57 10.05 8.78
C GLY A 405 12.22 11.05 9.75
N CYS A 406 11.89 10.91 11.03
CA CYS A 406 12.33 11.82 12.09
C CYS A 406 13.85 11.78 12.38
N LEU A 407 14.50 10.61 12.26
CA LEU A 407 15.94 10.47 12.50
C LEU A 407 16.79 11.05 11.36
N LYS A 408 16.37 10.89 10.10
CA LYS A 408 17.10 11.34 8.89
C LYS A 408 18.47 10.68 8.63
N TYR A 409 18.86 9.68 9.42
CA TYR A 409 20.08 8.88 9.25
C TYR A 409 19.81 7.41 9.63
N PRO A 410 20.50 6.45 9.02
CA PRO A 410 20.32 5.03 9.32
C PRO A 410 20.86 4.69 10.71
N ALA A 411 20.13 3.86 11.45
CA ALA A 411 20.50 3.53 12.83
C ALA A 411 19.95 2.17 13.27
N VAL A 412 20.61 1.56 14.25
CA VAL A 412 20.03 0.47 15.05
C VAL A 412 19.70 1.04 16.42
N LEU A 413 18.44 0.91 16.83
CA LEU A 413 17.94 1.38 18.12
C LEU A 413 17.56 0.17 18.98
N VAL A 414 17.99 0.15 20.23
CA VAL A 414 17.64 -0.89 21.21
C VAL A 414 17.07 -0.20 22.44
N SER A 415 15.86 -0.56 22.87
CA SER A 415 15.27 0.03 24.08
C SER A 415 16.20 -0.17 25.29
N LYS A 416 16.39 0.87 26.12
CA LYS A 416 17.27 0.81 27.29
C LYS A 416 16.84 -0.22 28.34
N ASN A 417 15.55 -0.56 28.36
CA ASN A 417 14.97 -1.60 29.20
C ASN A 417 15.13 -3.04 28.65
N LEU A 418 15.94 -3.26 27.59
CA LEU A 418 16.35 -4.57 27.09
C LEU A 418 17.80 -4.91 27.49
N PHE A 419 18.77 -4.39 26.76
CA PHE A 419 20.20 -4.53 27.02
C PHE A 419 20.99 -3.44 26.28
N LYS A 420 22.19 -3.12 26.76
CA LYS A 420 23.11 -2.25 26.00
C LYS A 420 23.79 -3.07 24.89
N PRO A 421 23.59 -2.75 23.61
CA PRO A 421 24.19 -3.49 22.51
C PRO A 421 25.71 -3.24 22.44
N LEU A 422 26.43 -4.25 21.95
CA LEU A 422 27.83 -4.11 21.57
C LEU A 422 27.94 -3.30 20.27
N ILE A 423 28.97 -2.46 20.20
CA ILE A 423 29.28 -1.63 19.03
C ILE A 423 30.59 -2.16 18.45
N VAL A 424 30.51 -2.71 17.24
CA VAL A 424 31.64 -3.34 16.55
C VAL A 424 31.70 -2.85 15.11
N GLY A 425 32.93 -2.65 14.61
CA GLY A 425 33.21 -2.23 13.23
C GLY A 425 33.04 -0.72 13.01
N GLU A 426 32.67 -0.34 11.79
CA GLU A 426 32.50 1.06 11.37
C GLU A 426 31.17 1.69 11.88
N TRP A 427 30.86 1.49 13.17
CA TRP A 427 29.66 2.00 13.83
C TRP A 427 30.02 2.79 15.08
N LYS A 428 29.21 3.80 15.42
CA LYS A 428 29.40 4.66 16.60
C LYS A 428 28.11 4.82 17.39
N GLU A 429 28.25 5.01 18.70
CA GLU A 429 27.14 5.36 19.61
C GLU A 429 26.71 6.80 19.36
N VAL A 430 25.40 7.06 19.37
CA VAL A 430 24.84 8.41 19.34
C VAL A 430 24.42 8.77 20.77
N THR A 431 25.14 9.72 21.39
CA THR A 431 24.89 10.18 22.77
C THR A 431 24.12 11.49 22.84
N GLU A 432 24.15 12.28 21.77
CA GLU A 432 23.42 13.55 21.67
C GLU A 432 22.06 13.31 21.01
N HIS A 433 21.02 13.81 21.65
CA HIS A 433 19.65 13.55 21.26
C HIS A 433 18.89 14.85 21.02
N LYS A 434 18.08 14.86 19.96
CA LYS A 434 17.01 15.86 19.77
C LYS A 434 15.78 15.38 20.52
N ASP A 435 14.95 16.29 21.01
CA ASP A 435 13.69 15.91 21.68
C ASP A 435 12.66 15.44 20.64
N ILE A 436 12.73 14.15 20.30
CA ILE A 436 11.87 13.49 19.31
C ILE A 436 11.44 12.11 19.81
N SER A 437 10.23 11.71 19.44
CA SER A 437 9.71 10.37 19.67
C SER A 437 9.86 9.50 18.42
N VAL A 438 10.33 8.28 18.62
CA VAL A 438 10.51 7.27 17.57
C VAL A 438 9.74 6.02 17.98
N LEU A 439 8.71 5.68 17.22
CA LEU A 439 7.96 4.43 17.36
C LEU A 439 7.40 4.20 18.78
N GLY A 440 6.87 5.28 19.39
CA GLY A 440 6.20 5.25 20.69
C GLY A 440 7.11 5.46 21.90
N LEU A 441 8.41 5.68 21.71
CA LEU A 441 9.36 5.97 22.79
C LEU A 441 10.12 7.27 22.51
N GLN A 442 10.51 7.97 23.57
CA GLN A 442 11.44 9.08 23.42
C GLN A 442 12.78 8.56 22.94
N ILE A 443 13.48 9.33 22.12
CA ILE A 443 14.78 8.90 21.60
C ILE A 443 15.81 8.63 22.71
N SER A 444 15.67 9.32 23.85
CA SER A 444 16.47 9.13 25.06
C SER A 444 16.26 7.77 25.73
N ASP A 445 15.19 7.04 25.38
CA ASP A 445 14.90 5.70 25.88
C ASP A 445 15.59 4.59 25.06
N TYR A 446 16.40 4.93 24.06
CA TYR A 446 17.15 3.98 23.24
C TYR A 446 18.67 4.08 23.46
N TYR A 447 19.35 2.94 23.33
CA TYR A 447 20.73 2.89 22.86
C TYR A 447 20.71 2.97 21.33
N ILE A 448 21.48 3.90 20.76
CA ILE A 448 21.45 4.19 19.32
C ILE A 448 22.86 4.04 18.76
N GLN A 449 22.97 3.28 17.68
CA GLN A 449 24.20 3.19 16.90
C GLN A 449 23.93 3.51 15.43
N THR A 450 24.87 4.20 14.81
CA THR A 450 24.80 4.65 13.41
C THR A 450 26.14 4.38 12.71
N PRO A 451 26.19 4.16 11.38
CA PRO A 451 27.46 4.02 10.70
C PRO A 451 28.34 5.27 10.88
N THR A 452 29.66 5.06 10.97
CA THR A 452 30.63 6.16 11.07
C THR A 452 30.62 7.01 9.81
N THR A 453 30.53 6.36 8.65
CA THR A 453 30.43 6.96 7.32
C THR A 453 29.24 6.34 6.58
N GLU A 454 28.33 7.18 6.11
CA GLU A 454 27.21 6.73 5.28
C GLU A 454 27.69 6.33 3.89
N LYS A 455 27.33 5.13 3.45
CA LYS A 455 27.64 4.59 2.13
C LYS A 455 26.35 4.30 1.37
N GLU A 456 26.36 4.61 0.09
CA GLU A 456 25.24 4.36 -0.82
C GLU A 456 25.14 2.84 -1.10
N ALA A 457 23.91 2.32 -1.25
CA ALA A 457 23.67 0.88 -1.33
C ALA A 457 24.32 0.22 -2.55
N TYR A 458 24.32 0.87 -3.71
CA TYR A 458 24.97 0.34 -4.91
C TYR A 458 26.48 0.29 -4.75
N THR A 459 27.08 1.28 -4.08
CA THR A 459 28.51 1.28 -3.79
C THR A 459 28.90 0.06 -2.95
N GLU A 460 28.13 -0.25 -1.90
CA GLU A 460 28.36 -1.44 -1.07
C GLU A 460 28.20 -2.73 -1.89
N LEU A 461 27.12 -2.86 -2.67
CA LEU A 461 26.89 -4.05 -3.48
C LEU A 461 27.95 -4.24 -4.57
N ILE A 462 28.40 -3.17 -5.24
CA ILE A 462 29.46 -3.25 -6.25
C ILE A 462 30.76 -3.78 -5.63
N SER A 463 31.11 -3.34 -4.41
CA SER A 463 32.25 -3.88 -3.67
C SER A 463 32.09 -5.38 -3.39
N HIS A 464 30.91 -5.83 -2.96
CA HIS A 464 30.62 -7.24 -2.74
C HIS A 464 30.68 -8.07 -4.05
N ILE A 465 30.20 -7.52 -5.17
CA ILE A 465 30.29 -8.17 -6.50
C ILE A 465 31.76 -8.33 -6.88
N PHE A 466 32.59 -7.31 -6.67
CA PHE A 466 34.03 -7.39 -6.93
C PHE A 466 34.75 -8.38 -6.01
N ALA A 467 34.31 -8.52 -4.76
CA ALA A 467 34.83 -9.50 -3.82
C ALA A 467 34.31 -10.93 -4.06
N GLY A 468 33.31 -11.11 -4.94
CA GLY A 468 32.69 -12.42 -5.19
C GLY A 468 31.74 -12.90 -4.09
N GLN A 469 31.31 -11.99 -3.22
CA GLN A 469 30.44 -12.32 -2.08
C GLN A 469 28.98 -12.44 -2.54
N LYS A 470 28.28 -13.48 -2.08
CA LYS A 470 26.91 -13.83 -2.55
C LYS A 470 25.82 -13.65 -1.50
N ASN A 471 26.17 -13.49 -0.22
CA ASN A 471 25.24 -13.35 0.90
C ASN A 471 24.24 -12.19 0.77
N ASN A 472 24.59 -11.15 0.00
CA ASN A 472 23.77 -9.96 -0.25
C ASN A 472 23.08 -9.96 -1.64
N PHE A 473 22.98 -11.11 -2.29
CA PHE A 473 22.36 -11.26 -3.62
C PHE A 473 21.36 -12.41 -3.62
N ILE A 474 20.43 -12.37 -4.57
CA ILE A 474 19.36 -13.36 -4.66
C ILE A 474 19.80 -14.53 -5.56
N SER A 475 19.85 -15.74 -5.01
CA SER A 475 20.06 -16.97 -5.80
C SER A 475 18.80 -17.37 -6.55
N THR A 476 18.94 -18.22 -7.58
CA THR A 476 17.79 -18.70 -8.35
C THR A 476 16.76 -19.40 -7.44
N GLU A 477 17.22 -20.25 -6.53
CA GLU A 477 16.36 -20.99 -5.61
C GLU A 477 15.59 -20.06 -4.66
N ASN A 478 16.27 -19.08 -4.05
CA ASN A 478 15.61 -18.12 -3.16
C ASN A 478 14.59 -17.26 -3.91
N LEU A 479 14.89 -16.85 -5.15
CA LEU A 479 13.95 -16.10 -5.98
C LEU A 479 12.67 -16.91 -6.25
N LEU A 480 12.81 -18.17 -6.65
CA LEU A 480 11.66 -19.03 -6.97
C LEU A 480 10.85 -19.35 -5.71
N ALA A 481 11.50 -19.64 -4.58
CA ALA A 481 10.83 -19.86 -3.30
C ALA A 481 10.06 -18.62 -2.83
N SER A 482 10.63 -17.42 -3.00
CA SER A 482 9.90 -16.17 -2.74
C SER A 482 8.66 -16.09 -3.62
N TRP A 483 8.77 -16.32 -4.93
CA TRP A 483 7.60 -16.28 -5.81
C TRP A 483 6.57 -17.37 -5.52
N GLU A 484 6.96 -18.53 -5.01
CA GLU A 484 6.05 -19.59 -4.57
C GLU A 484 5.15 -19.11 -3.41
N VAL A 485 5.69 -18.30 -2.51
CA VAL A 485 4.95 -17.66 -1.41
C VAL A 485 4.03 -16.54 -1.91
N TRP A 486 4.50 -15.67 -2.80
CA TRP A 486 3.79 -14.45 -3.19
C TRP A 486 2.77 -14.63 -4.31
N THR A 487 2.97 -15.61 -5.21
CA THR A 487 2.09 -15.83 -6.37
C THR A 487 0.65 -16.23 -5.98
N PRO A 488 0.42 -17.10 -4.97
CA PRO A 488 -0.92 -17.39 -4.46
C PRO A 488 -1.66 -16.15 -3.98
N LEU A 489 -0.97 -15.27 -3.24
CA LEU A 489 -1.55 -14.02 -2.76
C LEU A 489 -1.98 -13.13 -3.92
N LEU A 490 -1.07 -12.87 -4.87
CA LEU A 490 -1.34 -12.07 -6.07
C LEU A 490 -2.51 -12.63 -6.88
N SER A 491 -2.60 -13.96 -6.98
CA SER A 491 -3.70 -14.64 -7.68
C SER A 491 -5.02 -14.47 -6.93
N SER A 492 -5.01 -14.60 -5.60
CA SER A 492 -6.21 -14.44 -4.76
C SER A 492 -6.75 -13.01 -4.68
N LEU A 493 -5.89 -12.01 -4.94
CA LEU A 493 -6.26 -10.59 -4.96
C LEU A 493 -6.75 -10.13 -6.34
N LYS A 494 -6.71 -10.97 -7.39
CA LYS A 494 -7.25 -10.60 -8.71
C LYS A 494 -8.73 -10.22 -8.60
N GLY A 495 -9.09 -9.05 -9.11
CA GLY A 495 -10.45 -8.51 -9.02
C GLY A 495 -10.82 -7.91 -7.66
N SER A 496 -9.91 -7.92 -6.68
CA SER A 496 -10.14 -7.24 -5.40
C SER A 496 -9.98 -5.74 -5.58
N PHE A 497 -10.99 -4.99 -5.16
CA PHE A 497 -10.92 -3.54 -5.18
C PHE A 497 -10.05 -3.04 -4.01
N PRO A 498 -9.09 -2.14 -4.26
CA PRO A 498 -8.30 -1.54 -3.20
C PRO A 498 -9.09 -0.47 -2.43
N ARG A 499 -8.83 -0.34 -1.12
CA ARG A 499 -9.41 0.75 -0.31
C ARG A 499 -8.90 2.09 -0.82
N ILE A 500 -9.80 3.00 -1.14
CA ILE A 500 -9.40 4.36 -1.52
C ILE A 500 -8.98 5.14 -0.28
N TYR A 501 -7.83 5.82 -0.34
CA TYR A 501 -7.35 6.72 0.71
C TYR A 501 -6.94 8.10 0.12
N PRO A 502 -7.07 9.20 0.87
CA PRO A 502 -6.83 10.55 0.33
C PRO A 502 -5.39 10.79 -0.15
N GLY A 503 -4.41 10.32 0.60
CA GLY A 503 -2.98 10.58 0.41
C GLY A 503 -2.43 11.56 1.46
N GLY A 504 -1.16 11.39 1.84
CA GLY A 504 -0.47 12.26 2.79
C GLY A 504 -0.98 12.14 4.23
N ALA A 505 -0.94 13.24 4.98
CA ALA A 505 -1.37 13.29 6.38
C ALA A 505 -2.88 13.03 6.55
N ASP A 506 -3.67 13.29 5.52
CA ASP A 506 -5.14 13.11 5.51
C ASP A 506 -5.56 11.64 5.55
N ASN A 507 -4.61 10.71 5.38
CA ASN A 507 -4.85 9.28 5.57
C ASN A 507 -5.41 8.97 6.96
N GLY A 508 -5.01 9.73 7.99
CA GLY A 508 -5.38 9.48 9.38
C GLY A 508 -5.17 8.01 9.76
N GLY A 509 -6.18 7.40 10.38
CA GLY A 509 -6.21 5.96 10.70
C GLY A 509 -6.90 5.07 9.65
N MET A 510 -7.12 5.55 8.41
CA MET A 510 -7.85 4.77 7.39
C MET A 510 -7.12 3.51 6.93
N LEU A 511 -5.79 3.53 7.03
CA LEU A 511 -4.91 2.43 6.66
C LEU A 511 -4.44 1.61 7.87
N ASP A 512 -4.91 1.95 9.08
CA ASP A 512 -4.62 1.17 10.28
C ASP A 512 -5.21 -0.23 10.13
N VAL A 513 -4.47 -1.22 10.62
CA VAL A 513 -4.83 -2.63 10.55
C VAL A 513 -4.97 -3.24 11.93
N HIS A 514 -5.84 -4.22 12.04
CA HIS A 514 -5.96 -5.08 13.21
C HIS A 514 -5.85 -6.55 12.79
N LEU A 515 -5.37 -7.38 13.70
CA LEU A 515 -5.16 -8.81 13.46
C LEU A 515 -6.27 -9.60 14.15
N ARG A 516 -6.85 -10.57 13.45
CA ARG A 516 -7.83 -11.52 13.99
C ARG A 516 -7.36 -12.94 13.71
N GLY A 517 -6.68 -13.53 14.68
CA GLY A 517 -5.96 -14.80 14.46
C GLY A 517 -4.87 -14.62 13.40
N LYS A 518 -4.91 -15.43 12.34
CA LYS A 518 -3.97 -15.37 11.21
C LYS A 518 -4.48 -14.52 10.04
N GLU A 519 -5.48 -13.68 10.28
CA GLU A 519 -6.06 -12.77 9.29
C GLU A 519 -5.75 -11.31 9.63
N ILE A 520 -5.64 -10.48 8.60
CA ILE A 520 -5.44 -9.04 8.70
C ILE A 520 -6.64 -8.32 8.12
N HIS A 521 -7.12 -7.33 8.86
CA HIS A 521 -8.29 -6.53 8.51
C HIS A 521 -7.96 -5.07 8.76
N TYR A 522 -8.60 -4.16 8.03
CA TYR A 522 -8.51 -2.74 8.39
C TYR A 522 -9.20 -2.49 9.73
N ASN A 523 -8.65 -1.59 10.56
CA ASN A 523 -9.20 -1.21 11.86
C ASN A 523 -10.58 -0.54 11.74
N SER A 524 -10.84 0.13 10.62
CA SER A 524 -12.15 0.64 10.25
C SER A 524 -12.74 -0.19 9.12
N GLU A 525 -14.00 -0.58 9.21
CA GLU A 525 -14.75 -1.19 8.10
C GLU A 525 -15.23 -0.09 7.14
N VAL A 526 -14.31 0.54 6.40
CA VAL A 526 -14.69 1.23 5.16
C VAL A 526 -14.91 0.14 4.11
N VAL A 527 -16.18 -0.08 3.77
CA VAL A 527 -16.59 -1.12 2.82
C VAL A 527 -16.11 -0.73 1.43
N ILE A 528 -15.38 -1.64 0.81
CA ILE A 528 -15.10 -1.62 -0.62
C ILE A 528 -16.19 -2.46 -1.28
N ILE A 529 -17.15 -1.83 -1.95
CA ILE A 529 -18.21 -2.55 -2.66
C ILE A 529 -17.86 -2.64 -4.14
N SER A 530 -17.74 -3.86 -4.65
CA SER A 530 -17.58 -4.16 -6.08
C SER A 530 -18.78 -3.61 -6.88
N PRO A 531 -18.57 -3.08 -8.10
CA PRO A 531 -19.65 -2.67 -9.02
C PRO A 531 -20.68 -3.78 -9.29
N ASP A 532 -20.29 -5.04 -9.13
CA ASP A 532 -21.15 -6.20 -9.37
C ASP A 532 -22.30 -6.34 -8.34
N GLN A 533 -22.32 -5.54 -7.28
CA GLN A 533 -23.43 -5.48 -6.32
C GLN A 533 -24.43 -4.34 -6.62
N THR A 534 -24.13 -3.48 -7.59
CA THR A 534 -25.00 -2.40 -8.07
C THR A 534 -25.47 -2.72 -9.48
N GLY A 535 -26.55 -3.49 -9.59
CA GLY A 535 -27.13 -3.82 -10.90
C GLY A 535 -27.56 -2.56 -11.66
N GLY A 536 -26.87 -2.28 -12.76
CA GLY A 536 -27.23 -1.19 -13.69
C GLY A 536 -26.25 -1.13 -14.87
N THR A 537 -26.65 -1.67 -16.01
CA THR A 537 -25.89 -1.58 -17.26
C THR A 537 -25.82 -0.13 -17.76
N SER A 538 -24.60 0.33 -18.04
CA SER A 538 -24.24 1.61 -18.64
C SER A 538 -24.91 1.85 -20.01
N ALA A 539 -25.55 3.01 -20.19
CA ALA A 539 -25.85 3.55 -21.52
C ALA A 539 -25.90 5.11 -21.58
N SER A 540 -24.92 5.69 -22.28
CA SER A 540 -25.04 6.84 -23.20
C SER A 540 -25.37 8.29 -22.69
N ASN A 541 -24.44 9.20 -22.96
CA ASN A 541 -24.57 10.53 -23.62
C ASN A 541 -25.62 11.59 -23.20
N PHE A 542 -26.35 11.46 -22.09
CA PHE A 542 -27.24 12.52 -21.62
C PHE A 542 -26.58 13.41 -20.55
N GLN A 543 -26.53 14.73 -20.80
CA GLN A 543 -26.08 15.73 -19.81
C GLN A 543 -27.18 15.98 -18.77
N VAL A 544 -26.80 16.22 -17.51
CA VAL A 544 -27.71 16.58 -16.40
C VAL A 544 -28.71 17.65 -16.86
N MET A 545 -29.99 17.29 -16.89
CA MET A 545 -31.09 18.16 -17.31
C MET A 545 -31.64 18.89 -16.08
N GLN A 546 -31.65 20.22 -16.14
CA GLN A 546 -32.39 21.04 -15.18
C GLN A 546 -33.69 21.53 -15.82
N GLY A 547 -34.78 21.48 -15.08
CA GLY A 547 -36.10 21.87 -15.57
C GLY A 547 -37.09 22.14 -14.45
N LYS A 548 -38.38 22.07 -14.79
CA LYS A 548 -39.46 22.13 -13.81
C LYS A 548 -40.31 20.87 -13.86
N PHE A 549 -40.66 20.34 -12.69
CA PHE A 549 -41.65 19.28 -12.53
C PHE A 549 -42.71 19.76 -11.55
N ARG A 550 -43.97 19.81 -11.99
CA ARG A 550 -45.13 20.29 -11.20
C ARG A 550 -44.87 21.68 -10.57
N SER A 551 -44.34 22.59 -11.38
CA SER A 551 -43.98 23.98 -11.03
C SER A 551 -42.80 24.15 -10.06
N ALA A 552 -42.26 23.07 -9.49
CA ALA A 552 -41.03 23.05 -8.71
C ALA A 552 -39.83 22.73 -9.60
N GLU A 553 -38.61 22.97 -9.11
CA GLU A 553 -37.39 22.66 -9.86
C GLU A 553 -37.19 21.14 -9.97
N MET A 554 -36.57 20.72 -11.07
CA MET A 554 -36.27 19.33 -11.35
C MET A 554 -34.82 19.20 -11.80
N VAL A 555 -34.14 18.20 -11.26
CA VAL A 555 -32.86 17.69 -11.72
C VAL A 555 -33.10 16.28 -12.25
N SER A 556 -32.68 16.02 -13.48
CA SER A 556 -32.76 14.70 -14.09
C SER A 556 -31.46 14.30 -14.74
N ALA A 557 -31.03 13.09 -14.43
CA ALA A 557 -29.78 12.49 -14.91
C ALA A 557 -29.92 10.97 -14.87
N TRP A 558 -28.89 10.25 -15.30
CA TRP A 558 -28.77 8.83 -14.98
C TRP A 558 -28.65 8.64 -13.46
N THR A 559 -28.98 7.44 -12.98
CA THR A 559 -29.08 7.14 -11.54
C THR A 559 -27.84 7.58 -10.75
N GLU A 560 -26.64 7.30 -11.25
CA GLU A 560 -25.39 7.61 -10.52
C GLU A 560 -25.16 9.13 -10.42
N GLU A 561 -25.25 9.85 -11.54
CA GLU A 561 -25.06 11.30 -11.61
C GLU A 561 -26.16 12.05 -10.85
N LEU A 562 -27.38 11.54 -10.84
CA LEU A 562 -28.49 12.11 -10.08
C LEU A 562 -28.21 12.03 -8.58
N VAL A 563 -27.75 10.85 -8.12
CA VAL A 563 -27.40 10.61 -6.72
C VAL A 563 -26.17 11.43 -6.32
N GLU A 564 -25.16 11.53 -7.18
CA GLU A 564 -24.00 12.39 -6.98
C GLU A 564 -24.42 13.86 -6.80
N ARG A 565 -25.30 14.34 -7.69
CA ARG A 565 -25.78 15.72 -7.61
C ARG A 565 -26.57 15.98 -6.33
N LEU A 566 -27.48 15.07 -5.96
CA LEU A 566 -28.25 15.17 -4.72
C LEU A 566 -27.33 15.15 -3.48
N ALA A 567 -26.30 14.31 -3.47
CA ALA A 567 -25.34 14.25 -2.37
C ALA A 567 -24.56 15.57 -2.23
N ALA A 568 -24.13 16.17 -3.35
CA ALA A 568 -23.47 17.47 -3.37
C ALA A 568 -24.39 18.60 -2.86
N ASP A 569 -25.63 18.67 -3.35
CA ASP A 569 -26.60 19.68 -2.91
C ASP A 569 -26.93 19.52 -1.41
N MET A 570 -26.96 18.28 -0.89
CA MET A 570 -27.14 18.01 0.53
C MET A 570 -25.94 18.44 1.38
N GLN A 571 -24.71 18.18 0.91
CA GLN A 571 -23.51 18.63 1.59
C GLN A 571 -23.44 20.16 1.65
N GLU A 572 -23.72 20.85 0.54
CA GLU A 572 -23.74 22.32 0.49
C GLU A 572 -24.74 22.88 1.51
N ALA A 573 -25.94 22.29 1.58
CA ALA A 573 -26.95 22.67 2.57
C ALA A 573 -26.47 22.41 4.01
N ALA A 574 -25.75 21.32 4.26
CA ALA A 574 -25.20 20.96 5.56
C ALA A 574 -24.12 21.94 6.01
N GLU A 575 -23.13 22.19 5.17
CA GLU A 575 -22.03 23.13 5.43
C GLU A 575 -22.56 24.54 5.71
N LYS A 576 -23.51 25.01 4.89
CA LYS A 576 -24.14 26.31 5.08
C LYS A 576 -24.89 26.40 6.41
N ALA A 577 -25.68 25.38 6.76
CA ALA A 577 -26.44 25.38 8.01
C ALA A 577 -25.54 25.34 9.25
N VAL A 578 -24.48 24.53 9.22
CA VAL A 578 -23.49 24.46 10.30
C VAL A 578 -22.72 25.77 10.43
N GLN A 579 -22.37 26.41 9.32
CA GLN A 579 -21.73 27.72 9.34
C GLN A 579 -22.63 28.82 9.93
N GLU A 580 -23.93 28.81 9.61
CA GLU A 580 -24.88 29.82 10.08
C GLU A 580 -25.33 29.62 11.54
N ASN A 581 -25.61 28.37 11.92
CA ASN A 581 -26.33 28.06 13.17
C ASN A 581 -25.60 27.03 14.06
N GLY A 582 -24.44 26.51 13.63
CA GLY A 582 -23.67 25.50 14.36
C GLY A 582 -24.29 24.10 14.32
N VAL A 583 -25.40 23.90 13.60
CA VAL A 583 -26.13 22.63 13.56
C VAL A 583 -26.86 22.45 12.24
N PHE A 584 -26.91 21.21 11.73
CA PHE A 584 -27.72 20.81 10.58
C PHE A 584 -28.78 19.79 10.99
N HIS A 585 -30.03 19.98 10.57
CA HIS A 585 -31.14 19.07 10.89
C HIS A 585 -31.61 18.43 9.59
N LEU A 586 -31.27 17.15 9.42
CA LEU A 586 -31.53 16.35 8.23
C LEU A 586 -32.61 15.31 8.54
N ALA A 587 -33.73 15.35 7.83
CA ALA A 587 -34.77 14.33 7.91
C ALA A 587 -34.71 13.38 6.70
N LEU A 588 -34.66 12.08 6.94
CA LEU A 588 -34.50 11.05 5.90
C LEU A 588 -35.71 10.11 5.86
N SER A 589 -36.29 9.94 4.67
CA SER A 589 -37.26 8.89 4.36
C SER A 589 -36.63 7.52 4.49
N GLY A 590 -37.43 6.54 4.92
CA GLY A 590 -37.06 5.15 4.85
C GLY A 590 -37.26 4.53 3.46
N GLY A 591 -37.12 3.21 3.39
CA GLY A 591 -37.26 2.42 2.16
C GLY A 591 -35.97 2.23 1.37
N SER A 592 -36.09 1.68 0.15
CA SER A 592 -34.94 1.36 -0.71
C SER A 592 -34.46 2.54 -1.55
N SER A 593 -35.31 3.55 -1.79
CA SER A 593 -35.00 4.71 -2.63
C SER A 593 -33.76 5.51 -2.21
N PRO A 594 -33.50 5.80 -0.92
CA PRO A 594 -32.34 6.59 -0.51
C PRO A 594 -31.04 5.78 -0.35
N LEU A 595 -31.05 4.45 -0.55
CA LEU A 595 -29.88 3.61 -0.28
C LEU A 595 -28.66 4.00 -1.12
N ALA A 596 -28.86 4.28 -2.42
CA ALA A 596 -27.79 4.73 -3.30
C ALA A 596 -27.18 6.06 -2.82
N LEU A 597 -28.02 6.97 -2.30
CA LEU A 597 -27.56 8.22 -1.72
C LEU A 597 -26.77 8.01 -0.42
N PHE A 598 -27.22 7.13 0.46
CA PHE A 598 -26.48 6.81 1.68
C PHE A 598 -25.08 6.29 1.34
N HIS A 599 -24.98 5.38 0.37
CA HIS A 599 -23.69 4.89 -0.10
C HIS A 599 -22.82 6.00 -0.70
N ARG A 600 -23.39 6.89 -1.51
CA ARG A 600 -22.65 8.03 -2.08
C ARG A 600 -22.09 8.95 -0.99
N LEU A 601 -22.91 9.31 0.00
CA LEU A 601 -22.52 10.17 1.11
C LEU A 601 -21.38 9.56 1.93
N VAL A 602 -21.41 8.24 2.15
CA VAL A 602 -20.36 7.50 2.87
C VAL A 602 -19.05 7.44 2.07
N LEU A 603 -19.13 7.19 0.76
CA LEU A 603 -17.95 6.88 -0.07
C LEU A 603 -17.24 8.11 -0.65
N HIS A 604 -17.95 9.23 -0.84
CA HIS A 604 -17.43 10.35 -1.63
C HIS A 604 -17.55 11.72 -0.95
N HIS A 605 -18.25 11.84 0.19
CA HIS A 605 -18.51 13.11 0.87
C HIS A 605 -17.91 13.14 2.29
N PHE A 606 -16.60 12.94 2.39
CA PHE A 606 -15.88 12.88 3.68
C PHE A 606 -15.89 14.18 4.47
N SER A 607 -16.07 15.33 3.81
CA SER A 607 -16.17 16.65 4.44
C SER A 607 -17.58 16.98 4.95
N PHE A 608 -18.56 16.09 4.75
CA PHE A 608 -19.90 16.28 5.28
C PHE A 608 -19.83 16.46 6.82
N PRO A 609 -20.45 17.50 7.40
CA PRO A 609 -20.29 17.86 8.81
C PRO A 609 -21.13 16.95 9.74
N TRP A 610 -20.84 15.64 9.73
CA TRP A 610 -21.58 14.62 10.48
C TRP A 610 -21.60 14.87 11.99
N ARG A 611 -20.53 15.45 12.54
CA ARG A 611 -20.44 15.78 13.97
C ARG A 611 -21.53 16.77 14.43
N ASP A 612 -21.90 17.69 13.54
CA ASP A 612 -22.84 18.78 13.79
C ASP A 612 -24.20 18.53 13.13
N THR A 613 -24.41 17.32 12.60
CA THR A 613 -25.65 16.91 11.93
C THR A 613 -26.53 16.08 12.85
N HIS A 614 -27.79 16.49 13.01
CA HIS A 614 -28.87 15.72 13.62
C HIS A 614 -29.66 14.98 12.53
N ILE A 615 -29.80 13.67 12.68
CA ILE A 615 -30.56 12.81 11.77
C ILE A 615 -31.92 12.48 12.39
N TRP A 616 -32.97 12.79 11.63
CA TRP A 616 -34.36 12.53 11.97
C TRP A 616 -34.95 11.55 10.96
N MET A 617 -35.77 10.63 11.44
CA MET A 617 -36.57 9.79 10.56
C MET A 617 -37.82 10.55 10.10
N VAL A 618 -38.13 10.43 8.81
CA VAL A 618 -39.38 10.95 8.23
C VAL A 618 -40.53 9.97 8.46
N ASP A 619 -40.26 8.67 8.44
CA ASP A 619 -41.25 7.63 8.65
C ASP A 619 -40.62 6.32 9.16
N GLU A 620 -41.41 5.54 9.90
CA GLU A 620 -40.99 4.23 10.42
C GLU A 620 -42.17 3.24 10.42
N ARG A 621 -41.85 1.97 10.21
CA ARG A 621 -42.76 0.84 10.36
C ARG A 621 -42.89 0.48 11.83
N CYS A 622 -44.11 0.14 12.25
CA CYS A 622 -44.39 -0.31 13.60
C CYS A 622 -43.91 -1.76 13.82
N VAL A 623 -42.58 -1.92 13.75
CA VAL A 623 -41.81 -3.14 13.98
C VAL A 623 -40.66 -2.82 14.93
N PRO A 624 -40.07 -3.81 15.63
CA PRO A 624 -38.90 -3.55 16.46
C PRO A 624 -37.75 -2.94 15.64
N PRO A 625 -36.99 -1.98 16.21
CA PRO A 625 -35.92 -1.26 15.49
C PRO A 625 -34.72 -2.15 15.11
N THR A 626 -34.68 -3.38 15.61
CA THR A 626 -33.67 -4.40 15.28
C THR A 626 -34.07 -5.29 14.10
N GLU A 627 -35.32 -5.20 13.63
CA GLU A 627 -35.83 -6.03 12.53
C GLU A 627 -35.46 -5.47 11.16
N MET A 628 -35.26 -6.36 10.18
CA MET A 628 -34.89 -5.95 8.81
C MET A 628 -35.92 -5.04 8.13
N GLU A 629 -37.19 -5.11 8.54
CA GLU A 629 -38.26 -4.27 8.02
C GLU A 629 -38.22 -2.83 8.57
N SER A 630 -37.47 -2.55 9.64
CA SER A 630 -37.34 -1.21 10.22
C SER A 630 -36.56 -0.29 9.29
N ASN A 631 -37.10 0.90 9.04
CA ASN A 631 -36.41 1.97 8.35
C ASN A 631 -35.16 2.41 9.13
N PHE A 632 -35.22 2.44 10.46
CA PHE A 632 -34.08 2.73 11.31
C PHE A 632 -32.98 1.69 11.17
N TYR A 633 -33.31 0.39 11.19
CA TYR A 633 -32.35 -0.68 10.95
C TYR A 633 -31.63 -0.51 9.61
N ASN A 634 -32.38 -0.22 8.54
CA ASN A 634 -31.81 0.00 7.21
C ASN A 634 -30.91 1.24 7.17
N MET A 635 -31.34 2.37 7.74
CA MET A 635 -30.51 3.58 7.84
C MET A 635 -29.26 3.34 8.69
N HIS A 636 -29.36 2.58 9.78
CA HIS A 636 -28.22 2.21 10.59
C HIS A 636 -27.23 1.37 9.80
N LYS A 637 -27.72 0.30 9.15
CA LYS A 637 -26.93 -0.63 8.35
C LYS A 637 -26.23 0.03 7.16
N HIS A 638 -26.85 1.03 6.54
CA HIS A 638 -26.39 1.61 5.27
C HIS A 638 -25.77 3.01 5.39
N LEU A 639 -26.00 3.73 6.49
CA LEU A 639 -25.45 5.06 6.73
C LEU A 639 -24.78 5.17 8.11
N LEU A 640 -25.56 5.05 9.20
CA LEU A 640 -25.09 5.42 10.54
C LEU A 640 -23.91 4.59 11.04
N HIS A 641 -23.79 3.34 10.58
CA HIS A 641 -22.67 2.47 10.90
C HIS A 641 -21.33 2.99 10.35
N TYR A 642 -21.34 3.75 9.26
CA TYR A 642 -20.13 4.17 8.55
C TYR A 642 -19.73 5.63 8.78
N VAL A 643 -20.59 6.44 9.41
CA VAL A 643 -20.36 7.87 9.61
C VAL A 643 -20.20 8.21 11.10
N LYS A 644 -19.32 9.17 11.41
CA LYS A 644 -19.07 9.60 12.79
C LYS A 644 -20.09 10.65 13.22
N ILE A 645 -21.25 10.20 13.69
CA ILE A 645 -22.31 11.04 14.26
C ILE A 645 -22.40 10.79 15.77
N PRO A 646 -22.43 11.83 16.62
CA PRO A 646 -22.67 11.66 18.04
C PRO A 646 -24.02 10.97 18.29
N TYR A 647 -24.06 9.99 19.18
CA TYR A 647 -25.29 9.20 19.42
C TYR A 647 -26.50 10.08 19.78
N TYR A 648 -26.29 11.18 20.51
CA TYR A 648 -27.34 12.13 20.89
C TYR A 648 -27.90 12.97 19.73
N ASN A 649 -27.30 12.89 18.53
CA ASN A 649 -27.78 13.52 17.30
C ASN A 649 -28.61 12.56 16.42
N ILE A 650 -28.83 11.32 16.86
CA ILE A 650 -29.58 10.32 16.11
C ILE A 650 -30.97 10.20 16.75
N HIS A 651 -32.02 10.55 16.00
CA HIS A 651 -33.40 10.61 16.49
C HIS A 651 -34.28 9.56 15.78
N PRO A 652 -34.31 8.32 16.28
CA PRO A 652 -35.23 7.29 15.78
C PRO A 652 -36.68 7.60 16.20
N MET A 653 -37.64 7.20 15.36
CA MET A 653 -39.05 7.26 15.74
C MET A 653 -39.35 6.23 16.85
N PRO A 654 -39.97 6.63 17.98
CA PRO A 654 -40.27 5.74 19.11
C PRO A 654 -41.50 4.87 18.81
N VAL A 655 -41.34 3.92 17.89
CA VAL A 655 -42.40 2.98 17.48
C VAL A 655 -42.56 1.82 18.45
N GLN A 656 -41.58 1.56 19.32
CA GLN A 656 -41.64 0.52 20.35
C GLN A 656 -41.45 1.13 21.73
N LEU A 657 -42.54 1.21 22.51
CA LEU A 657 -42.55 1.72 23.88
C LEU A 657 -43.27 0.72 24.78
N ASN A 658 -42.83 0.57 26.03
CA ASN A 658 -43.44 -0.38 26.97
C ASN A 658 -43.59 -1.81 26.40
N GLN A 659 -42.64 -2.24 25.55
CA GLN A 659 -42.64 -3.52 24.82
C GLN A 659 -43.81 -3.71 23.83
N ARG A 660 -44.55 -2.64 23.49
CA ARG A 660 -45.64 -2.63 22.51
C ARG A 660 -45.28 -1.75 21.32
N LEU A 661 -45.88 -2.04 20.16
CA LEU A 661 -45.60 -1.35 18.90
C LEU A 661 -46.74 -0.39 18.56
N CYS A 662 -46.43 0.89 18.37
CA CYS A 662 -47.34 1.96 17.90
C CYS A 662 -48.73 2.00 18.55
N VAL A 663 -48.76 1.82 19.88
CA VAL A 663 -49.98 1.98 20.68
C VAL A 663 -50.16 3.48 20.98
N GLU A 664 -51.31 4.05 20.63
CA GLU A 664 -51.57 5.49 20.79
C GLU A 664 -51.42 5.96 22.24
N GLU A 665 -51.85 5.15 23.21
CA GLU A 665 -51.74 5.46 24.63
C GLU A 665 -50.30 5.51 25.15
N ASP A 666 -49.34 4.89 24.44
CA ASP A 666 -47.91 4.97 24.78
C ASP A 666 -47.28 6.31 24.37
N GLY A 667 -47.98 7.14 23.59
CA GLY A 667 -47.59 8.52 23.33
C GLY A 667 -46.35 8.70 22.43
N GLY A 668 -45.99 7.68 21.63
CA GLY A 668 -44.77 7.71 20.81
C GLY A 668 -44.71 8.88 19.82
N ALA A 669 -45.80 9.12 19.09
CA ALA A 669 -45.87 10.25 18.15
C ALA A 669 -45.71 11.61 18.88
N GLN A 670 -46.33 11.77 20.04
CA GLN A 670 -46.27 12.97 20.86
C GLN A 670 -44.86 13.18 21.46
N LEU A 671 -44.17 12.09 21.82
CA LEU A 671 -42.78 12.15 22.29
C LEU A 671 -41.85 12.65 21.19
N TYR A 672 -41.94 12.09 19.99
CA TYR A 672 -41.13 12.51 18.85
C TYR A 672 -41.43 13.96 18.44
N GLU A 673 -42.72 14.34 18.41
CA GLU A 673 -43.13 15.73 18.15
C GLU A 673 -42.57 16.71 19.20
N LYS A 674 -42.59 16.34 20.47
CA LYS A 674 -42.03 17.17 21.55
C LYS A 674 -40.52 17.34 21.40
N GLU A 675 -39.82 16.30 20.96
CA GLU A 675 -38.38 16.35 20.70
C GLU A 675 -38.06 17.28 19.51
N ILE A 676 -38.82 17.17 18.41
CA ILE A 676 -38.71 18.07 17.26
C ILE A 676 -38.93 19.53 17.69
N LYS A 677 -40.01 19.83 18.43
CA LYS A 677 -40.30 21.20 18.91
C LYS A 677 -39.21 21.76 19.83
N LYS A 678 -38.51 20.88 20.55
CA LYS A 678 -37.43 21.27 21.48
C LYS A 678 -36.11 21.54 20.76
N LEU A 679 -35.73 20.69 19.80
CA LEU A 679 -34.40 20.71 19.18
C LEU A 679 -34.37 21.43 17.83
N VAL A 680 -35.46 21.41 17.07
CA VAL A 680 -35.52 22.00 15.73
C VAL A 680 -36.18 23.38 15.83
N ASN A 681 -35.41 24.44 15.59
CA ASN A 681 -35.92 25.82 15.67
C ASN A 681 -37.12 26.04 14.73
N GLY A 682 -38.24 26.51 15.27
CA GLY A 682 -39.51 26.68 14.55
C GLY A 682 -40.08 25.38 13.96
N SER A 683 -39.54 24.22 14.34
CA SER A 683 -39.82 22.92 13.69
C SER A 683 -39.54 22.95 12.18
N SER A 684 -38.56 23.75 11.75
CA SER A 684 -38.13 23.89 10.36
C SER A 684 -36.84 23.10 10.14
N PHE A 685 -36.94 21.92 9.54
CA PHE A 685 -35.76 21.14 9.14
C PHE A 685 -34.95 21.89 8.08
N HIS A 686 -33.63 21.75 8.14
CA HIS A 686 -32.75 22.34 7.13
C HIS A 686 -32.90 21.60 5.80
N PHE A 687 -33.02 20.28 5.85
CA PHE A 687 -33.18 19.44 4.66
C PHE A 687 -34.08 18.23 4.96
N VAL A 688 -35.04 17.95 4.08
CA VAL A 688 -35.90 16.76 4.14
C VAL A 688 -35.76 15.98 2.83
N LEU A 689 -35.36 14.71 2.93
CA LEU A 689 -35.33 13.78 1.80
C LEU A 689 -36.56 12.88 1.82
N LEU A 690 -37.32 12.90 0.74
CA LEU A 690 -38.54 12.11 0.55
C LEU A 690 -38.38 11.12 -0.60
N GLY A 691 -38.91 9.91 -0.43
CA GLY A 691 -39.16 8.97 -1.52
C GLY A 691 -40.62 9.03 -2.01
N VAL A 692 -40.89 8.38 -3.16
CA VAL A 692 -42.25 8.24 -3.70
C VAL A 692 -42.57 6.78 -3.98
N GLY A 693 -43.65 6.29 -3.37
CA GLY A 693 -44.23 4.95 -3.60
C GLY A 693 -44.84 4.80 -4.98
N TYR A 694 -45.11 3.56 -5.44
CA TYR A 694 -45.69 3.31 -6.77
C TYR A 694 -47.13 3.84 -6.92
N ASP A 695 -47.82 3.97 -5.79
CA ASP A 695 -49.16 4.53 -5.62
C ASP A 695 -49.13 6.06 -5.33
N GLY A 696 -47.95 6.69 -5.36
CA GLY A 696 -47.79 8.11 -5.06
C GLY A 696 -47.77 8.48 -3.58
N HIS A 697 -47.68 7.50 -2.66
CA HIS A 697 -47.43 7.77 -1.24
C HIS A 697 -46.04 8.39 -1.02
N THR A 698 -45.88 9.15 0.07
CA THR A 698 -44.59 9.66 0.54
C THR A 698 -44.59 9.74 2.06
N ALA A 699 -43.45 9.58 2.73
CA ALA A 699 -43.36 9.62 4.19
C ALA A 699 -44.35 8.66 4.91
N SER A 700 -44.73 7.53 4.31
CA SER A 700 -45.82 6.67 4.80
C SER A 700 -47.20 7.35 4.92
N LEU A 701 -47.47 8.37 4.10
CA LEU A 701 -48.78 9.00 3.88
C LEU A 701 -49.39 8.39 2.61
N PHE A 702 -50.40 7.51 2.76
CA PHE A 702 -50.94 6.68 1.67
C PHE A 702 -52.22 7.25 1.03
N PRO A 703 -52.47 6.93 -0.26
CA PRO A 703 -53.74 7.27 -0.93
C PRO A 703 -54.95 6.71 -0.19
N GLY A 704 -56.04 7.46 -0.15
CA GLY A 704 -57.27 7.09 0.59
C GLY A 704 -57.14 7.12 2.11
N GLY A 705 -55.96 7.46 2.65
CA GLY A 705 -55.79 7.73 4.08
C GLY A 705 -56.51 9.00 4.51
N LYS A 706 -56.85 9.09 5.80
CA LYS A 706 -57.47 10.27 6.43
C LYS A 706 -56.48 11.43 6.61
N LEU A 707 -55.76 11.80 5.55
CA LEU A 707 -54.65 12.77 5.57
C LEU A 707 -55.10 14.17 5.99
N ASN A 708 -56.35 14.54 5.65
CA ASN A 708 -56.95 15.82 6.05
C ASN A 708 -57.34 15.86 7.54
N GLU A 709 -57.45 14.70 8.19
CA GLU A 709 -57.79 14.58 9.63
C GLU A 709 -56.54 14.64 10.54
N LEU A 710 -55.33 14.61 9.96
CA LEU A 710 -54.07 14.63 10.71
C LEU A 710 -53.76 15.97 11.42
N GLY A 711 -54.56 17.02 11.17
CA GLY A 711 -54.50 18.30 11.87
C GLY A 711 -53.16 19.05 11.73
N GLU A 712 -52.85 19.90 12.71
CA GLU A 712 -51.59 20.67 12.75
C GLU A 712 -50.41 19.92 13.39
N GLY A 713 -50.65 18.71 13.93
CA GLY A 713 -49.63 17.88 14.56
C GLY A 713 -48.47 17.60 13.61
N LEU A 714 -47.25 17.50 14.14
CA LEU A 714 -46.04 17.30 13.34
C LEU A 714 -45.78 15.83 13.03
N VAL A 715 -46.28 14.93 13.88
CA VAL A 715 -46.07 13.49 13.80
C VAL A 715 -47.41 12.79 14.02
N ALA A 716 -47.70 11.76 13.23
CA ALA A 716 -48.92 10.98 13.39
C ALA A 716 -48.68 9.49 13.13
N LEU A 717 -49.57 8.67 13.67
CA LEU A 717 -49.70 7.28 13.25
C LEU A 717 -50.54 7.22 11.97
N THR A 718 -50.09 6.43 11.01
CA THR A 718 -50.75 6.25 9.71
C THR A 718 -50.93 4.77 9.40
N GLU A 719 -51.83 4.46 8.48
CA GLU A 719 -52.14 3.09 8.08
C GLU A 719 -51.73 2.86 6.62
N SER A 720 -50.93 1.81 6.42
CA SER A 720 -50.48 1.34 5.12
C SER A 720 -51.45 0.28 4.59
N PRO A 721 -51.76 0.27 3.29
CA PRO A 721 -52.56 -0.80 2.68
C PRO A 721 -51.84 -2.15 2.66
N VAL A 722 -50.52 -2.17 2.93
CA VAL A 722 -49.69 -3.37 2.91
C VAL A 722 -49.04 -3.58 4.27
N LYS A 723 -48.91 -4.84 4.71
CA LYS A 723 -48.24 -5.19 5.96
C LYS A 723 -46.76 -4.74 5.98
N PRO A 724 -46.22 -4.37 7.16
CA PRO A 724 -46.95 -4.09 8.41
C PRO A 724 -47.92 -2.91 8.23
N HIS A 725 -49.11 -2.93 8.80
CA HIS A 725 -50.12 -1.89 8.47
C HIS A 725 -49.83 -0.55 9.16
N GLN A 726 -49.56 -0.55 10.47
CA GLN A 726 -49.28 0.69 11.18
C GLN A 726 -47.90 1.27 10.84
N ARG A 727 -47.86 2.60 10.75
CA ARG A 727 -46.69 3.43 10.48
C ARG A 727 -46.68 4.62 11.44
N MET A 728 -45.50 5.15 11.72
CA MET A 728 -45.33 6.49 12.28
C MET A 728 -44.73 7.39 11.20
N SER A 729 -45.23 8.62 11.08
CA SER A 729 -44.94 9.49 9.94
C SER A 729 -44.85 10.95 10.37
N LEU A 730 -43.94 11.71 9.76
CA LEU A 730 -44.00 13.17 9.73
C LEU A 730 -45.18 13.60 8.84
N THR A 731 -46.03 14.48 9.38
CA THR A 731 -47.15 15.03 8.62
C THR A 731 -46.69 16.11 7.64
N PHE A 732 -47.57 16.53 6.73
CA PHE A 732 -47.32 17.69 5.88
C PHE A 732 -47.06 18.99 6.67
N SER A 733 -47.60 19.12 7.88
CA SER A 733 -47.33 20.26 8.78
C SER A 733 -45.84 20.35 9.14
N ALA A 734 -45.17 19.21 9.34
CA ALA A 734 -43.73 19.16 9.60
C ALA A 734 -42.90 19.28 8.31
N ILE A 735 -43.25 18.49 7.29
CA ILE A 735 -42.50 18.43 6.03
C ILE A 735 -42.46 19.81 5.34
N ASN A 736 -43.61 20.50 5.24
CA ASN A 736 -43.72 21.76 4.49
C ASN A 736 -43.12 22.99 5.22
N ARG A 737 -42.61 22.81 6.45
CA ARG A 737 -41.83 23.84 7.16
C ARG A 737 -40.34 23.80 6.83
N ALA A 738 -39.86 22.76 6.15
CA ALA A 738 -38.45 22.62 5.84
C ALA A 738 -37.92 23.68 4.88
N ARG A 739 -36.64 24.07 5.04
CA ARG A 739 -35.97 25.03 4.16
C ARG A 739 -35.68 24.44 2.78
N SER A 740 -35.32 23.16 2.73
CA SER A 740 -35.09 22.41 1.50
C SER A 740 -35.77 21.05 1.58
N ILE A 741 -36.49 20.68 0.52
CA ILE A 741 -37.13 19.37 0.36
C ILE A 741 -36.66 18.78 -0.96
N ALA A 742 -36.04 17.60 -0.90
CA ALA A 742 -35.67 16.81 -2.06
C ALA A 742 -36.61 15.62 -2.19
N VAL A 743 -37.25 15.46 -3.35
CA VAL A 743 -38.06 14.29 -3.66
C VAL A 743 -37.30 13.42 -4.67
N LEU A 744 -36.86 12.24 -4.23
CA LEU A 744 -36.08 11.30 -5.03
C LEU A 744 -36.98 10.24 -5.67
N VAL A 745 -36.96 10.17 -7.00
CA VAL A 745 -37.72 9.21 -7.80
C VAL A 745 -36.76 8.51 -8.75
N MET A 746 -36.59 7.20 -8.58
CA MET A 746 -35.62 6.42 -9.35
C MET A 746 -36.21 5.11 -9.84
N GLY A 747 -35.73 4.67 -11.01
CA GLY A 747 -35.99 3.37 -11.60
C GLY A 747 -37.19 3.33 -12.53
N LYS A 748 -37.05 2.50 -13.56
CA LYS A 748 -38.01 2.31 -14.67
C LYS A 748 -39.45 2.07 -14.22
N GLY A 749 -39.63 1.32 -13.13
CA GLY A 749 -40.96 1.03 -12.59
C GLY A 749 -41.74 2.26 -12.12
N LYS A 750 -41.10 3.42 -11.94
CA LYS A 750 -41.74 4.67 -11.54
C LYS A 750 -42.24 5.50 -12.73
N HIS A 751 -41.95 5.11 -13.97
CA HIS A 751 -42.26 5.92 -15.14
C HIS A 751 -43.75 6.24 -15.31
N GLU A 752 -44.61 5.24 -15.13
CA GLU A 752 -46.05 5.43 -15.24
C GLU A 752 -46.55 6.44 -14.20
N LEU A 753 -46.06 6.33 -12.96
CA LEU A 753 -46.39 7.26 -11.88
C LEU A 753 -45.90 8.67 -12.18
N VAL A 754 -44.65 8.85 -12.61
CA VAL A 754 -44.09 10.17 -12.96
C VAL A 754 -44.93 10.83 -14.06
N THR A 755 -45.31 10.04 -15.08
CA THR A 755 -46.19 10.49 -16.16
C THR A 755 -47.56 10.94 -15.64
N GLN A 756 -48.17 10.17 -14.74
CA GLN A 756 -49.45 10.54 -14.12
C GLN A 756 -49.32 11.81 -13.26
N LEU A 757 -48.29 11.88 -12.40
CA LEU A 757 -48.02 13.04 -11.54
C LEU A 757 -47.79 14.33 -12.35
N SER A 758 -47.20 14.23 -13.54
CA SER A 758 -46.99 15.40 -14.42
C SER A 758 -48.28 16.03 -14.96
N ARG A 759 -49.37 15.25 -15.05
CA ARG A 759 -50.64 15.65 -15.69
C ARG A 759 -51.75 15.97 -14.69
N VAL A 760 -51.62 15.49 -13.45
CA VAL A 760 -52.67 15.57 -12.44
C VAL A 760 -52.56 16.88 -11.66
N GLN A 761 -53.67 17.61 -11.60
CA GLN A 761 -53.83 18.71 -10.64
C GLN A 761 -53.84 18.17 -9.21
N GLU A 762 -53.67 19.04 -8.23
CA GLU A 762 -53.53 18.67 -6.82
C GLU A 762 -54.65 17.72 -6.36
N ASN A 763 -54.26 16.50 -5.97
CA ASN A 763 -55.19 15.47 -5.53
C ASN A 763 -54.52 14.66 -4.41
N LEU A 764 -54.64 15.17 -3.18
CA LEU A 764 -54.09 14.59 -1.96
C LEU A 764 -54.61 13.19 -1.68
N GLU A 765 -55.88 12.92 -2.02
CA GLU A 765 -56.50 11.60 -1.77
C GLU A 765 -55.95 10.53 -2.70
N LYS A 766 -55.62 10.89 -3.95
CA LYS A 766 -55.10 9.94 -4.95
C LYS A 766 -53.57 9.86 -4.97
N TYR A 767 -52.88 10.99 -4.77
CA TYR A 767 -51.43 11.08 -4.80
C TYR A 767 -50.93 11.95 -3.65
N PRO A 768 -50.68 11.37 -2.47
CA PRO A 768 -50.26 12.12 -1.27
C PRO A 768 -49.00 12.98 -1.48
N VAL A 769 -48.05 12.57 -2.32
CA VAL A 769 -46.87 13.40 -2.65
C VAL A 769 -47.22 14.78 -3.21
N THR A 770 -48.44 14.96 -3.74
CA THR A 770 -48.96 16.27 -4.18
C THR A 770 -49.18 17.26 -3.05
N GLY A 771 -49.20 16.80 -1.79
CA GLY A 771 -49.27 17.60 -0.57
C GLY A 771 -47.94 18.23 -0.12
N VAL A 772 -46.82 17.84 -0.72
CA VAL A 772 -45.50 18.42 -0.43
C VAL A 772 -45.38 19.77 -1.12
N LYS A 773 -45.58 20.84 -0.35
CA LYS A 773 -45.54 22.24 -0.80
C LYS A 773 -44.95 23.10 0.31
N PRO A 774 -43.62 23.28 0.32
CA PRO A 774 -43.00 24.11 1.34
C PRO A 774 -43.50 25.54 1.24
N ALA A 775 -43.90 26.13 2.37
CA ALA A 775 -44.46 27.49 2.39
C ALA A 775 -43.38 28.57 2.17
N ASN A 776 -42.21 28.38 2.80
CA ASN A 776 -41.07 29.32 2.76
C ASN A 776 -39.75 28.63 2.33
N GLY A 777 -39.84 27.39 1.84
CA GLY A 777 -38.69 26.55 1.48
C GLY A 777 -38.64 26.20 0.00
N ARG A 778 -37.55 25.55 -0.41
CA ARG A 778 -37.33 25.09 -1.79
C ARG A 778 -37.72 23.62 -1.92
N LEU A 779 -38.50 23.29 -2.95
CA LEU A 779 -38.78 21.91 -3.37
C LEU A 779 -38.03 21.61 -4.66
N VAL A 780 -37.26 20.53 -4.66
CA VAL A 780 -36.54 20.03 -5.85
C VAL A 780 -36.88 18.55 -6.07
N TRP A 781 -37.23 18.21 -7.31
CA TRP A 781 -37.46 16.84 -7.75
C TRP A 781 -36.18 16.28 -8.38
N TYR A 782 -35.69 15.17 -7.85
CA TYR A 782 -34.58 14.41 -8.41
C TYR A 782 -35.16 13.17 -9.07
N ILE A 783 -35.25 13.17 -10.40
CA ILE A 783 -35.90 12.10 -11.18
C ILE A 783 -34.89 11.52 -12.16
N ASP A 784 -34.58 10.23 -12.04
CA ASP A 784 -33.65 9.60 -12.99
C ASP A 784 -34.26 9.45 -14.38
N TYR A 785 -33.44 9.24 -15.41
CA TYR A 785 -33.95 9.08 -16.77
C TYR A 785 -34.86 7.87 -16.94
N ASP A 786 -34.63 6.78 -16.21
CA ASP A 786 -35.50 5.61 -16.26
C ASP A 786 -36.91 5.93 -15.74
N ALA A 787 -37.03 6.72 -14.67
CA ALA A 787 -38.32 7.17 -14.16
C ALA A 787 -38.92 8.31 -15.02
N LEU A 788 -38.11 9.19 -15.60
CA LEU A 788 -38.61 10.32 -16.38
C LEU A 788 -39.04 9.94 -17.80
N LEU A 789 -38.19 9.19 -18.51
CA LEU A 789 -38.30 8.92 -19.95
C LEU A 789 -38.86 7.54 -20.27
N GLY A 790 -38.68 6.57 -19.35
CA GLY A 790 -39.34 5.27 -19.41
C GLY A 790 -38.52 4.12 -19.96
#